data_AF-A0A814LGE4-F1
#
_entry.id   AF-A0A814LGE4-F1
#
_cell.length_a   1.000
_cell.length_b   1.000
_cell.length_c   1.000
_cell.angle_alpha   90.00
_cell.angle_beta   90.00
_cell.angle_gamma   90.00
#
_symmetry.space_group_name_H-M   'P 1'
#
loop_
_entity.id
_entity.type
_entity.pdbx_description
1 polymer ?
#
loop_
_entity_poly.entity_id
_entity_poly.type
_entity_poly.pdbx_seq_one_letter_code
_entity_poly.pdbx_strand_id
1 'polypeptide(L)'
;MLKAGSLPSPVINALSSNITSSKNKIDSQTFIELRSDIPHIRIYFSVDGTKPDPFQVFKTGHVSTFLYRGAFRLGPGRRVVKAIAVTTDGLRESSITTKYFDVNDMYSEPYPDEYADQEQSFHQIEKSPERTPPNNKKKKPRTNTDPRRSMSANQLKNDMERIPYDDGYNVQGSIEGPISPVNYAGTQINIWGTPGGNLTDGLMHIADPHRNPNYGYMTEQMLERLQPSKNVPQITDVTQEEDFWDRKPKPFSPGNGNWKKTLEHLFLNIYNYVKDEQELQELFGWKKFGRIETARLIDKGSVYQIVTTFKKPLGEQTTYEEPPPRKPVPKKRPPKRTRTPPDNEDRPYRPVQVTPPPSPPPEHHDEPAHTEDKEHEEHTPRIYTEETVQQGTLVPFADFNVERDCDNLRKAMKGFGTDEDMLIHILGNRSSDQRVKIRDQYKSMFGRDLKDDIKGDTSGNFEKILKNLLYSPVEYDCHELRRAIKGAGTDEEALIEILTSRSSKRIKDINDQYQTLFNRTLEKDIVGDTSGHLKKILVALVQGHRPETNEVNEDEAENDAKALYEGGEKKWGTDESKFVEILSNRSNAQLKAVFNAYGHFSKKDIEAAIKSETSGNLCKALLAIIRVMRGRPAFFAQQLKKALKGIGTDEDELNRVVISRCEVDMIQIKEEYENIMKRTLEKHVESDTSSHYRKILLELLKDPSQRTQKAGNAKFENVELPGYEQPAVYKEDLIQQGTMPAAPNFDAGRDADALRKAMKGLGTDEKVLISILGNRNTAQRMQIKAAFKDKLGRDLISDLKSETSGNFSKLLERLMMDPVELDCFELKQAVKGLGTDEETLIEILASRSNERIKAITESYQKLYGKPLEKDVKSDTSGDFRRLLVSLMQGNRPETTEVDVEKAKQDAQEIIDAGPAKFGTDEAKFNVLFCNRSDSQLRAIFNEFAKLTGKSIEEIVTSETSGDLRKGILAIIRCVRSRPVFFAEQLRTAMKGAGTKESTLNRILITRSEVDLVQIKEAFKRLINRDLERDVGSETSGDYKKLLLEILKDPSQR
;
A
#
# COMPACT_ATOMS: atom_id res chain seq x y z
N MET A 1 28.87 -38.49 2.29
CA MET A 1 29.18 -38.05 0.91
C MET A 1 27.85 -37.77 0.22
N LEU A 2 27.70 -36.57 -0.33
CA LEU A 2 26.55 -36.19 -1.15
C LEU A 2 26.61 -36.92 -2.51
N LYS A 3 25.47 -37.13 -3.17
CA LYS A 3 25.45 -37.65 -4.56
C LYS A 3 26.01 -36.58 -5.50
N ALA A 4 26.69 -36.99 -6.57
CA ALA A 4 27.18 -36.05 -7.59
C ALA A 4 26.01 -35.21 -8.12
N GLY A 5 26.14 -33.87 -8.02
CA GLY A 5 25.11 -32.90 -8.40
C GLY A 5 24.23 -32.36 -7.26
N SER A 6 24.20 -32.98 -6.08
CA SER A 6 23.36 -32.52 -4.95
C SER A 6 24.01 -31.44 -4.08
N LEU A 7 23.20 -30.46 -3.67
CA LEU A 7 23.62 -29.26 -2.94
C LEU A 7 23.61 -29.52 -1.41
N PRO A 8 24.65 -29.11 -0.65
CA PRO A 8 24.66 -29.21 0.82
C PRO A 8 23.62 -28.28 1.44
N SER A 9 22.99 -28.75 2.52
CA SER A 9 22.00 -27.98 3.29
C SER A 9 22.63 -26.87 4.12
N PRO A 10 21.93 -25.73 4.30
CA PRO A 10 22.43 -24.63 5.12
C PRO A 10 22.44 -24.98 6.62
N VAL A 11 23.35 -24.38 7.38
CA VAL A 11 23.51 -24.55 8.84
C VAL A 11 22.80 -23.43 9.58
N ILE A 12 22.10 -23.75 10.69
CA ILE A 12 21.34 -22.80 11.52
C ILE A 12 22.04 -22.62 12.88
N ASN A 13 22.62 -21.44 13.11
CA ASN A 13 23.39 -21.10 14.32
C ASN A 13 22.69 -20.03 15.14
N ALA A 14 22.99 -19.99 16.45
CA ALA A 14 22.59 -18.92 17.35
C ALA A 14 23.86 -18.21 17.86
N LEU A 15 23.84 -16.88 17.88
CA LEU A 15 24.96 -16.00 18.20
C LEU A 15 24.68 -15.30 19.53
N SER A 16 25.13 -15.90 20.64
CA SER A 16 25.11 -15.31 21.99
C SER A 16 26.32 -15.78 22.78
N SER A 17 26.84 -14.92 23.66
CA SER A 17 27.99 -15.21 24.54
C SER A 17 27.61 -15.97 25.81
N ASN A 18 26.34 -15.93 26.22
CA ASN A 18 25.85 -16.49 27.50
C ASN A 18 25.10 -17.82 27.28
N ILE A 19 25.78 -18.83 26.71
CA ILE A 19 25.18 -20.16 26.49
C ILE A 19 25.24 -20.98 27.78
N THR A 20 24.31 -20.76 28.70
CA THR A 20 24.08 -21.67 29.83
C THR A 20 23.20 -22.87 29.43
N SER A 21 23.82 -24.04 29.42
CA SER A 21 23.19 -25.38 29.59
C SER A 21 22.22 -25.93 28.52
N SER A 22 21.82 -25.19 27.48
CA SER A 22 21.04 -25.78 26.36
C SER A 22 21.23 -25.04 25.03
N LYS A 23 21.73 -25.73 24.00
CA LYS A 23 22.00 -25.16 22.65
C LYS A 23 20.75 -24.69 21.88
N ASN A 24 19.55 -24.99 22.40
CA ASN A 24 18.27 -24.63 21.79
C ASN A 24 17.45 -23.66 22.67
N LYS A 25 17.91 -23.31 23.88
CA LYS A 25 17.30 -22.23 24.67
C LYS A 25 18.07 -20.94 24.43
N ILE A 26 17.36 -19.88 24.07
CA ILE A 26 17.93 -18.56 23.75
C ILE A 26 17.02 -17.48 24.34
N ASP A 27 17.49 -16.25 24.39
CA ASP A 27 16.68 -15.07 24.69
C ASP A 27 16.19 -14.38 23.40
N SER A 28 15.23 -13.46 23.53
CA SER A 28 14.71 -12.64 22.42
C SER A 28 15.74 -11.66 21.84
N GLN A 29 16.93 -11.53 22.44
CA GLN A 29 18.05 -10.73 21.95
C GLN A 29 19.07 -11.54 21.12
N THR A 30 18.99 -12.87 21.17
CA THR A 30 19.94 -13.76 20.51
C THR A 30 19.70 -13.82 19.00
N PHE A 31 20.73 -13.53 18.21
CA PHE A 31 20.65 -13.55 16.76
C PHE A 31 20.81 -14.96 16.19
N ILE A 32 20.00 -15.30 15.20
CA ILE A 32 20.07 -16.52 14.40
C ILE A 32 20.76 -16.23 13.08
N GLU A 33 21.71 -17.07 12.74
CA GLU A 33 22.53 -16.96 11.54
C GLU A 33 22.38 -18.21 10.68
N LEU A 34 22.21 -18.03 9.37
CA LEU A 34 22.17 -19.10 8.38
C LEU A 34 23.46 -19.06 7.54
N ARG A 35 24.13 -20.21 7.40
CA ARG A 35 25.37 -20.32 6.61
C ARG A 35 25.31 -21.45 5.60
N SER A 36 26.05 -21.31 4.51
CA SER A 36 26.37 -22.39 3.58
C SER A 36 27.81 -22.22 3.12
N ASP A 37 28.56 -23.32 3.03
CA ASP A 37 29.99 -23.30 2.66
C ASP A 37 30.19 -23.15 1.13
N ILE A 38 29.12 -22.95 0.36
CA ILE A 38 29.17 -22.72 -1.09
C ILE A 38 29.04 -21.21 -1.38
N PRO A 39 30.01 -20.58 -2.07
CA PRO A 39 29.92 -19.19 -2.46
C PRO A 39 28.84 -18.97 -3.54
N HIS A 40 28.27 -17.76 -3.57
CA HIS A 40 27.23 -17.34 -4.53
C HIS A 40 25.96 -18.22 -4.50
N ILE A 41 25.44 -18.50 -3.30
CA ILE A 41 24.22 -19.30 -3.09
C ILE A 41 23.17 -18.48 -2.35
N ARG A 42 21.88 -18.70 -2.66
CA ARG A 42 20.75 -18.06 -1.96
C ARG A 42 20.18 -19.02 -0.93
N ILE A 43 20.01 -18.57 0.32
CA ILE A 43 19.37 -19.37 1.37
C ILE A 43 17.96 -18.84 1.59
N TYR A 44 16.95 -19.70 1.46
CA TYR A 44 15.55 -19.39 1.75
C TYR A 44 15.13 -20.10 3.05
N PHE A 45 14.33 -19.44 3.89
CA PHE A 45 13.99 -19.97 5.21
C PHE A 45 12.58 -19.58 5.68
N SER A 46 12.06 -20.30 6.67
CA SER A 46 10.85 -20.00 7.42
C SER A 46 11.16 -20.00 8.92
N VAL A 47 10.32 -19.36 9.74
CA VAL A 47 10.51 -19.25 11.21
C VAL A 47 9.35 -19.87 12.02
N ASP A 48 8.35 -20.40 11.32
CA ASP A 48 7.11 -20.99 11.79
C ASP A 48 7.03 -22.51 11.56
N GLY A 49 8.11 -23.12 11.03
CA GLY A 49 8.16 -24.53 10.70
C GLY A 49 7.50 -24.92 9.37
N THR A 50 6.99 -23.99 8.56
CA THR A 50 6.52 -24.31 7.19
C THR A 50 7.67 -24.71 6.26
N LYS A 51 7.38 -25.43 5.17
CA LYS A 51 8.41 -25.79 4.18
C LYS A 51 8.80 -24.53 3.39
N PRO A 52 10.08 -24.11 3.35
CA PRO A 52 10.50 -23.02 2.49
C PRO A 52 10.25 -23.36 1.00
N ASP A 53 9.61 -22.45 0.27
CA ASP A 53 9.37 -22.50 -1.17
C ASP A 53 10.07 -21.32 -1.87
N PRO A 54 11.23 -21.53 -2.50
CA PRO A 54 11.99 -20.48 -3.19
C PRO A 54 11.31 -19.86 -4.42
N PHE A 55 10.23 -20.47 -4.94
CA PHE A 55 9.61 -20.12 -6.22
C PHE A 55 8.13 -19.71 -6.11
N GLN A 56 7.64 -19.51 -4.88
CA GLN A 56 6.24 -19.20 -4.63
C GLN A 56 5.81 -17.87 -5.28
N VAL A 57 4.80 -17.93 -6.16
CA VAL A 57 4.14 -16.75 -6.72
C VAL A 57 3.06 -16.26 -5.74
N PHE A 58 3.10 -14.98 -5.38
CA PHE A 58 2.18 -14.37 -4.41
C PHE A 58 0.70 -14.56 -4.81
N LYS A 59 -0.08 -15.23 -3.94
CA LYS A 59 -1.53 -15.44 -4.17
C LYS A 59 -2.45 -15.10 -2.98
N THR A 60 -1.92 -14.90 -1.76
CA THR A 60 -2.75 -14.77 -0.54
C THR A 60 -2.20 -13.83 0.55
N GLY A 61 -1.22 -12.97 0.25
CA GLY A 61 -0.71 -11.94 1.18
C GLY A 61 0.15 -12.43 2.37
N HIS A 62 0.04 -13.71 2.77
CA HIS A 62 0.95 -14.30 3.77
C HIS A 62 2.23 -14.82 3.12
N VAL A 63 3.37 -14.26 3.55
CA VAL A 63 4.72 -14.73 3.18
C VAL A 63 5.26 -15.62 4.29
N SER A 64 5.46 -16.91 4.00
CA SER A 64 6.06 -17.88 4.92
C SER A 64 7.53 -18.20 4.61
N THR A 65 7.98 -17.89 3.40
CA THR A 65 9.36 -18.11 2.94
C THR A 65 10.10 -16.79 2.73
N PHE A 66 11.25 -16.65 3.37
CA PHE A 66 12.09 -15.46 3.39
C PHE A 66 13.45 -15.74 2.76
N LEU A 67 13.99 -14.79 2.00
CA LEU A 67 15.38 -14.85 1.54
C LEU A 67 16.31 -14.35 2.65
N TYR A 68 17.28 -15.16 3.07
CA TYR A 68 18.28 -14.78 4.06
C TYR A 68 19.20 -13.68 3.56
N ARG A 69 19.30 -12.58 4.32
CA ARG A 69 20.15 -11.41 4.01
C ARG A 69 21.08 -11.01 5.16
N GLY A 70 21.01 -11.68 6.31
CA GLY A 70 21.78 -11.36 7.51
C GLY A 70 21.15 -12.01 8.75
N ALA A 71 21.88 -11.98 9.87
CA ALA A 71 21.41 -12.59 11.11
C ALA A 71 20.17 -11.87 11.68
N PHE A 72 19.23 -12.62 12.25
CA PHE A 72 17.91 -12.12 12.66
C PHE A 72 17.52 -12.64 14.06
N ARG A 73 16.73 -11.89 14.82
CA ARG A 73 16.24 -12.33 16.14
C ARG A 73 14.93 -13.13 16.00
N LEU A 74 14.65 -14.01 16.96
CA LEU A 74 13.40 -14.76 17.05
C LEU A 74 12.50 -14.18 18.14
N GLY A 75 11.19 -14.13 17.91
CA GLY A 75 10.22 -13.72 18.94
C GLY A 75 10.05 -14.78 20.03
N PRO A 76 9.63 -14.39 21.25
CA PRO A 76 9.53 -15.29 22.41
C PRO A 76 8.59 -16.49 22.16
N GLY A 77 8.79 -17.54 22.95
CA GLY A 77 8.12 -18.85 22.82
C GLY A 77 8.88 -19.85 21.96
N ARG A 78 8.23 -20.99 21.65
CA ARG A 78 8.84 -22.04 20.83
C ARG A 78 8.81 -21.66 19.35
N ARG A 79 9.95 -21.77 18.67
CA ARG A 79 10.15 -21.38 17.25
C ARG A 79 10.82 -22.49 16.46
N VAL A 80 10.50 -22.57 15.17
CA VAL A 80 11.01 -23.62 14.27
C VAL A 80 11.57 -22.96 13.01
N VAL A 81 12.89 -22.93 12.89
CA VAL A 81 13.55 -22.39 11.70
C VAL A 81 13.80 -23.53 10.72
N LYS A 82 13.27 -23.42 9.50
CA LYS A 82 13.59 -24.32 8.37
C LYS A 82 14.31 -23.55 7.29
N ALA A 83 15.37 -24.12 6.70
CA ALA A 83 16.17 -23.44 5.69
C ALA A 83 16.60 -24.37 4.55
N ILE A 84 16.61 -23.84 3.32
CA ILE A 84 17.05 -24.50 2.07
C ILE A 84 18.03 -23.59 1.34
N ALA A 85 19.07 -24.15 0.72
CA ALA A 85 19.97 -23.43 -0.16
C ALA A 85 19.58 -23.69 -1.63
N VAL A 86 19.73 -22.68 -2.48
CA VAL A 86 19.41 -22.72 -3.92
C VAL A 86 20.51 -21.99 -4.69
N THR A 87 20.93 -22.56 -5.83
CA THR A 87 21.89 -21.91 -6.73
C THR A 87 21.33 -20.61 -7.32
N THR A 88 22.19 -19.64 -7.67
CA THR A 88 21.76 -18.31 -8.17
C THR A 88 20.97 -18.35 -9.48
N ASP A 89 21.10 -19.43 -10.25
CA ASP A 89 20.33 -19.74 -11.46
C ASP A 89 18.93 -20.35 -11.17
N GLY A 90 18.62 -20.70 -9.92
CA GLY A 90 17.38 -21.37 -9.52
C GLY A 90 17.28 -22.85 -9.89
N LEU A 91 18.31 -23.47 -10.46
CA LEU A 91 18.20 -24.81 -11.05
C LEU A 91 18.46 -25.98 -10.08
N ARG A 92 19.05 -25.73 -8.91
CA ARG A 92 19.39 -26.76 -7.92
C ARG A 92 19.11 -26.31 -6.49
N GLU A 93 18.47 -27.19 -5.72
CA GLU A 93 18.17 -27.00 -4.29
C GLU A 93 18.88 -28.02 -3.39
N SER A 94 19.02 -27.69 -2.11
CA SER A 94 19.50 -28.61 -1.06
C SER A 94 18.34 -29.36 -0.39
N SER A 95 18.65 -30.37 0.44
CA SER A 95 17.67 -30.79 1.46
C SER A 95 17.43 -29.67 2.48
N ILE A 96 16.27 -29.68 3.15
CA ILE A 96 15.89 -28.67 4.15
C ILE A 96 16.49 -29.02 5.52
N THR A 97 17.21 -28.06 6.12
CA THR A 97 17.63 -28.12 7.52
C THR A 97 16.50 -27.58 8.41
N THR A 98 16.22 -28.24 9.54
CA THR A 98 15.25 -27.77 10.55
C THR A 98 15.94 -27.64 11.91
N LYS A 99 15.67 -26.55 12.65
CA LYS A 99 16.15 -26.37 14.02
C LYS A 99 15.07 -25.73 14.91
N TYR A 100 14.99 -26.20 16.15
CA TYR A 100 14.01 -25.76 17.15
C TYR A 100 14.70 -24.85 18.16
N PHE A 101 14.02 -23.76 18.52
CA PHE A 101 14.43 -22.84 19.58
C PHE A 101 13.30 -22.65 20.59
N ASP A 102 13.67 -22.43 21.84
CA ASP A 102 12.80 -22.06 22.96
C ASP A 102 13.29 -20.71 23.46
N VAL A 103 12.51 -19.66 23.20
CA VAL A 103 12.95 -18.26 23.27
C VAL A 103 12.35 -17.56 24.48
N ASN A 104 13.19 -17.21 25.45
CA ASN A 104 12.78 -16.46 26.64
C ASN A 104 12.63 -14.96 26.32
N ASP A 105 11.65 -14.30 26.93
CA ASP A 105 11.54 -12.84 26.89
C ASP A 105 12.37 -12.18 28.00
N MET A 106 12.98 -11.03 27.72
CA MET A 106 13.81 -10.27 28.66
C MET A 106 13.21 -8.91 29.06
N TYR A 107 12.08 -8.50 28.49
CA TYR A 107 11.46 -7.20 28.80
C TYR A 107 10.35 -7.25 29.87
N SER A 108 10.17 -8.38 30.56
CA SER A 108 9.20 -8.53 31.65
C SER A 108 9.85 -8.37 33.03
N GLU A 109 10.10 -7.14 33.46
CA GLU A 109 10.20 -6.80 34.89
C GLU A 109 9.09 -5.80 35.28
N PRO A 110 8.63 -5.80 36.55
CA PRO A 110 7.51 -4.95 36.98
C PRO A 110 7.99 -3.51 37.23
N TYR A 111 7.27 -2.53 36.68
CA TYR A 111 7.49 -1.11 37.03
C TYR A 111 7.07 -0.83 38.48
N PRO A 112 7.87 -0.07 39.26
CA PRO A 112 7.47 0.40 40.60
C PRO A 112 6.32 1.42 40.58
N ASP A 113 5.48 1.39 41.61
CA ASP A 113 4.39 2.35 41.84
C ASP A 113 4.92 3.71 42.33
N GLU A 114 5.20 4.66 41.42
CA GLU A 114 5.50 6.07 41.77
C GLU A 114 4.78 7.10 40.87
N TYR A 115 3.48 6.92 40.61
CA TYR A 115 2.61 7.98 40.05
C TYR A 115 1.20 7.99 40.66
N ALA A 116 1.11 7.86 41.98
CA ALA A 116 -0.13 7.97 42.73
C ALA A 116 -0.02 9.08 43.80
N ASP A 117 0.07 10.36 43.39
CA ASP A 117 -0.19 11.52 44.26
C ASP A 117 -0.21 12.88 43.50
N GLN A 118 -1.10 13.04 42.50
CA GLN A 118 -1.49 14.36 41.97
C GLN A 118 -3.00 14.47 41.61
N GLU A 119 -3.89 13.84 42.39
CA GLU A 119 -5.34 14.12 42.35
C GLU A 119 -5.80 14.96 43.56
N GLN A 120 -5.48 16.27 43.57
CA GLN A 120 -6.15 17.23 44.47
C GLN A 120 -5.89 18.72 44.16
N SER A 121 -6.32 19.23 42.99
CA SER A 121 -6.46 20.70 42.78
C SER A 121 -7.32 21.13 41.57
N PHE A 122 -8.52 20.57 41.37
CA PHE A 122 -9.48 21.15 40.40
C PHE A 122 -10.95 20.96 40.82
N HIS A 123 -11.34 21.55 41.95
CA HIS A 123 -12.75 21.79 42.29
C HIS A 123 -12.89 23.16 42.98
N GLN A 124 -13.95 23.90 42.60
CA GLN A 124 -14.23 25.32 42.94
C GLN A 124 -13.27 26.28 42.20
N ILE A 125 -13.68 27.41 41.60
CA ILE A 125 -14.88 28.30 41.68
C ILE A 125 -15.24 28.66 40.20
N GLU A 126 -16.48 28.88 39.72
CA GLU A 126 -17.49 29.84 40.18
C GLU A 126 -18.92 29.51 39.70
N LYS A 127 -19.93 29.80 40.53
CA LYS A 127 -21.35 29.95 40.14
C LYS A 127 -21.85 31.30 40.66
N SER A 128 -22.55 32.05 39.82
CA SER A 128 -23.11 33.37 40.16
C SER A 128 -24.30 33.30 41.14
N PRO A 129 -24.66 34.40 41.82
CA PRO A 129 -25.28 34.32 43.16
C PRO A 129 -26.78 34.69 43.23
N GLU A 130 -27.51 34.08 44.17
CA GLU A 130 -28.76 34.64 44.70
C GLU A 130 -28.86 34.62 46.24
N ARG A 131 -28.89 35.85 46.80
CA ARG A 131 -29.61 36.36 47.99
C ARG A 131 -29.96 35.42 49.17
N THR A 132 -29.23 35.61 50.27
CA THR A 132 -29.63 35.45 51.70
C THR A 132 -30.91 36.24 52.08
N PRO A 133 -31.69 35.90 53.14
CA PRO A 133 -31.26 35.99 54.56
C PRO A 133 -31.95 34.95 55.52
N PRO A 134 -31.99 35.08 56.88
CA PRO A 134 -30.96 34.41 57.69
C PRO A 134 -31.41 33.68 58.99
N ASN A 135 -30.44 32.98 59.60
CA ASN A 135 -30.09 33.01 61.05
C ASN A 135 -30.47 31.82 61.98
N ASN A 136 -29.54 31.60 62.94
CA ASN A 136 -29.65 30.96 64.26
C ASN A 136 -29.54 29.42 64.49
N LYS A 137 -28.34 29.06 65.01
CA LYS A 137 -28.09 28.40 66.32
C LYS A 137 -28.14 26.86 66.49
N LYS A 138 -26.95 26.36 66.89
CA LYS A 138 -26.61 25.53 68.08
C LYS A 138 -26.54 23.98 67.99
N LYS A 139 -25.40 23.49 68.55
CA LYS A 139 -25.16 22.27 69.37
C LYS A 139 -24.83 20.89 68.73
N LYS A 140 -23.52 20.57 68.81
CA LYS A 140 -22.85 19.31 69.27
C LYS A 140 -23.56 18.54 70.43
N PRO A 141 -23.15 17.31 70.90
CA PRO A 141 -22.04 16.39 70.48
C PRO A 141 -22.29 14.83 70.59
N ARG A 142 -21.24 14.01 70.25
CA ARG A 142 -20.82 12.71 70.90
C ARG A 142 -21.76 11.48 70.82
N THR A 143 -21.37 10.20 71.01
CA THR A 143 -20.15 9.39 71.40
C THR A 143 -20.26 8.00 70.69
N ASN A 144 -19.22 7.34 70.17
CA ASN A 144 -18.19 6.47 70.79
C ASN A 144 -18.68 5.19 71.54
N THR A 145 -18.44 3.97 70.99
CA THR A 145 -17.88 2.74 71.65
C THR A 145 -17.92 1.47 70.75
N ASP A 146 -16.93 0.58 70.93
CA ASP A 146 -16.68 -0.79 70.38
C ASP A 146 -16.95 -1.85 71.52
N PRO A 147 -16.62 -3.19 71.54
CA PRO A 147 -16.50 -4.27 70.53
C PRO A 147 -17.19 -5.65 70.87
N ARG A 148 -17.25 -6.57 69.87
CA ARG A 148 -17.03 -8.08 69.88
C ARG A 148 -18.03 -9.13 70.46
N ARG A 149 -18.09 -10.28 69.71
CA ARG A 149 -18.32 -11.72 70.09
C ARG A 149 -19.77 -12.18 70.46
N SER A 150 -20.23 -13.43 70.25
CA SER A 150 -19.63 -14.73 69.79
C SER A 150 -20.67 -15.86 69.53
N MET A 151 -20.32 -16.86 68.67
CA MET A 151 -20.65 -18.33 68.76
C MET A 151 -22.15 -18.80 68.76
N SER A 152 -22.57 -20.03 68.42
CA SER A 152 -21.94 -21.33 68.04
C SER A 152 -22.85 -22.15 67.07
N ALA A 153 -22.40 -23.32 66.61
CA ALA A 153 -23.08 -24.17 65.60
C ALA A 153 -23.72 -25.47 66.17
N ASN A 154 -24.74 -26.04 65.49
CA ASN A 154 -24.66 -27.37 64.81
C ASN A 154 -26.03 -28.03 64.50
N GLN A 155 -26.14 -28.58 63.28
CA GLN A 155 -26.85 -29.80 62.77
C GLN A 155 -27.37 -29.53 61.34
N LEU A 156 -26.68 -30.00 60.28
CA LEU A 156 -26.86 -31.31 59.58
C LEU A 156 -28.21 -31.40 58.83
N LYS A 157 -28.31 -31.72 57.52
CA LYS A 157 -27.29 -32.07 56.49
C LYS A 157 -27.91 -32.04 55.07
N ASN A 158 -27.07 -32.18 54.03
CA ASN A 158 -27.38 -32.39 52.59
C ASN A 158 -27.82 -31.10 51.84
N ASP A 159 -27.27 -30.72 50.67
CA ASP A 159 -26.31 -31.37 49.76
C ASP A 159 -25.28 -30.38 49.16
N MET A 160 -24.29 -30.92 48.43
CA MET A 160 -23.27 -30.24 47.59
C MET A 160 -22.11 -29.52 48.30
N GLU A 161 -20.93 -30.16 48.33
CA GLU A 161 -19.78 -29.73 47.50
C GLU A 161 -18.56 -30.70 47.56
N ARG A 162 -17.90 -30.85 46.38
CA ARG A 162 -16.44 -30.99 46.13
C ARG A 162 -15.58 -31.97 46.97
N ILE A 163 -15.21 -33.11 46.36
CA ILE A 163 -13.82 -33.43 45.91
C ILE A 163 -13.96 -34.28 44.61
N PRO A 164 -13.00 -34.29 43.65
CA PRO A 164 -11.83 -35.16 43.77
C PRO A 164 -10.50 -34.54 43.25
N TYR A 165 -9.42 -35.27 43.53
CA TYR A 165 -8.09 -35.12 42.95
C TYR A 165 -7.90 -36.14 41.80
N ASP A 166 -6.97 -35.82 40.89
CA ASP A 166 -6.13 -36.74 40.08
C ASP A 166 -6.56 -37.31 38.71
N ASP A 167 -5.52 -37.65 37.94
CA ASP A 167 -5.40 -38.35 36.65
C ASP A 167 -5.93 -37.71 35.34
N GLY A 168 -5.08 -36.85 34.76
CA GLY A 168 -4.42 -37.12 33.47
C GLY A 168 -5.22 -37.20 32.16
N TYR A 169 -4.98 -36.26 31.22
CA TYR A 169 -4.50 -36.52 29.84
C TYR A 169 -4.27 -35.21 29.04
N ASN A 170 -3.07 -35.07 28.46
CA ASN A 170 -2.68 -34.24 27.30
C ASN A 170 -3.35 -32.86 27.07
N VAL A 171 -2.76 -31.80 27.64
CA VAL A 171 -2.73 -30.49 26.96
C VAL A 171 -1.58 -30.49 25.95
N GLN A 172 -1.90 -30.77 24.69
CA GLN A 172 -0.98 -30.59 23.57
C GLN A 172 -1.60 -29.67 22.50
N GLY A 173 -2.10 -28.52 22.97
CA GLY A 173 -2.54 -27.41 22.12
C GLY A 173 -1.34 -26.69 21.52
N SER A 174 -1.02 -27.02 20.26
CA SER A 174 0.04 -26.38 19.49
C SER A 174 -0.26 -24.90 19.23
N ILE A 175 0.41 -24.01 19.98
CA ILE A 175 0.53 -22.59 19.62
C ILE A 175 1.58 -22.49 18.50
N GLU A 176 1.19 -22.79 17.26
CA GLU A 176 2.00 -22.55 16.06
C GLU A 176 1.16 -21.82 15.00
N GLY A 177 1.43 -20.52 14.87
CA GLY A 177 1.04 -19.69 13.75
C GLY A 177 2.16 -18.67 13.47
N PRO A 178 2.54 -18.43 12.19
CA PRO A 178 3.63 -17.52 11.85
C PRO A 178 3.43 -16.09 12.38
N ILE A 179 4.40 -15.61 13.15
CA ILE A 179 4.66 -14.17 13.31
C ILE A 179 5.80 -13.83 12.34
N SER A 180 5.55 -12.87 11.46
CA SER A 180 6.45 -12.50 10.37
C SER A 180 7.55 -11.54 10.84
N PRO A 181 8.83 -11.71 10.44
CA PRO A 181 9.92 -10.83 10.86
C PRO A 181 10.01 -9.52 10.04
N VAL A 182 8.90 -9.08 9.44
CA VAL A 182 8.82 -8.01 8.43
C VAL A 182 7.50 -7.24 8.56
N ASN A 183 7.46 -5.99 8.08
CA ASN A 183 6.21 -5.27 7.87
C ASN A 183 5.48 -5.76 6.59
N TYR A 184 4.30 -5.19 6.29
CA TYR A 184 3.48 -5.54 5.11
C TYR A 184 4.19 -5.48 3.75
N ALA A 185 5.40 -4.89 3.65
CA ALA A 185 6.22 -4.83 2.45
C ALA A 185 7.36 -5.88 2.38
N GLY A 186 7.38 -6.87 3.29
CA GLY A 186 8.29 -8.03 3.16
C GLY A 186 9.77 -7.78 3.50
N THR A 187 10.11 -6.68 4.18
CA THR A 187 11.50 -6.31 4.54
C THR A 187 11.78 -6.45 6.05
N GLN A 188 12.90 -7.10 6.40
CA GLN A 188 13.35 -7.27 7.80
C GLN A 188 13.87 -5.97 8.42
N ILE A 189 13.62 -5.77 9.72
CA ILE A 189 14.05 -4.61 10.51
C ILE A 189 14.81 -5.07 11.77
N ASN A 190 15.88 -4.34 12.15
CA ASN A 190 16.58 -4.45 13.42
C ASN A 190 17.03 -3.03 13.88
N ILE A 191 17.10 -2.79 15.20
CA ILE A 191 17.37 -1.49 15.84
C ILE A 191 18.43 -1.65 16.97
N TRP A 192 19.26 -0.61 17.20
CA TRP A 192 19.70 -0.02 18.51
C TRP A 192 21.16 0.53 18.55
N GLY A 193 21.44 1.47 19.48
CA GLY A 193 22.79 2.02 19.73
C GLY A 193 23.01 2.66 21.13
N THR A 194 24.30 2.67 21.56
CA THR A 194 25.04 3.52 22.54
C THR A 194 24.49 3.95 23.92
N PRO A 195 25.36 3.92 24.95
CA PRO A 195 25.87 5.08 25.72
C PRO A 195 27.30 5.48 25.25
N GLY A 196 28.04 6.50 25.73
CA GLY A 196 27.89 7.51 26.81
C GLY A 196 29.21 7.59 27.64
N GLY A 197 29.78 8.73 28.09
CA GLY A 197 29.44 10.17 28.02
C GLY A 197 30.64 11.07 28.43
N ASN A 198 30.45 12.39 28.65
CA ASN A 198 31.52 13.40 28.92
C ASN A 198 31.55 13.91 30.38
N LEU A 199 32.70 14.41 30.85
CA LEU A 199 32.86 15.15 32.12
C LEU A 199 33.93 16.27 32.04
N THR A 200 33.49 17.53 32.11
CA THR A 200 33.99 18.61 33.01
C THR A 200 32.93 19.72 33.10
N ASP A 201 32.82 20.37 34.26
CA ASP A 201 31.69 21.21 34.73
C ASP A 201 31.33 22.50 33.94
N GLY A 202 30.11 23.04 34.09
CA GLY A 202 29.00 22.55 34.93
C GLY A 202 27.72 23.42 34.99
N LEU A 203 26.86 23.10 35.98
CA LEU A 203 25.53 23.65 36.36
C LEU A 203 24.24 23.07 35.70
N MET A 204 23.73 22.01 36.36
CA MET A 204 22.30 21.75 36.74
C MET A 204 21.22 21.38 35.70
N HIS A 205 20.97 20.07 35.61
CA HIS A 205 19.68 19.32 35.54
C HIS A 205 18.44 19.85 34.76
N ILE A 206 17.97 19.06 33.78
CA ILE A 206 16.84 18.07 33.87
C ILE A 206 16.86 17.20 32.58
N ALA A 207 16.45 15.94 32.65
CA ALA A 207 16.50 14.99 31.53
C ALA A 207 15.15 14.84 30.79
N ASP A 208 15.19 14.72 29.46
CA ASP A 208 14.02 14.56 28.57
C ASP A 208 13.85 13.08 28.12
N PRO A 209 12.68 12.43 28.36
CA PRO A 209 12.41 11.06 27.93
C PRO A 209 12.10 10.83 26.44
N HIS A 210 12.03 11.85 25.58
CA HIS A 210 11.39 11.76 24.25
C HIS A 210 12.31 11.78 23.02
N ARG A 211 13.29 10.85 22.92
CA ARG A 211 14.05 10.62 21.67
C ARG A 211 14.03 9.17 21.17
N ASN A 212 13.65 9.01 19.90
CA ASN A 212 13.52 7.74 19.18
C ASN A 212 14.84 7.37 18.43
N PRO A 213 15.25 6.09 18.29
CA PRO A 213 16.57 5.73 17.72
C PRO A 213 16.61 5.63 16.18
N ASN A 214 17.81 5.86 15.60
CA ASN A 214 18.10 5.69 14.16
C ASN A 214 18.41 4.22 13.77
N TYR A 215 18.22 3.88 12.49
CA TYR A 215 18.36 2.53 11.91
C TYR A 215 19.67 2.33 11.10
N GLY A 216 20.26 1.12 11.10
CA GLY A 216 21.45 0.78 10.29
C GLY A 216 21.88 -0.70 10.35
N TYR A 217 22.73 -1.15 9.42
CA TYR A 217 23.17 -2.56 9.26
C TYR A 217 24.61 -2.82 9.77
N MET A 218 24.92 -4.06 10.18
CA MET A 218 26.29 -4.52 10.50
C MET A 218 27.10 -4.92 9.26
N THR A 219 28.43 -4.78 9.32
CA THR A 219 29.36 -5.12 8.22
C THR A 219 30.01 -6.51 8.37
N GLU A 220 30.54 -7.05 7.27
CA GLU A 220 31.22 -8.37 7.22
C GLU A 220 32.32 -8.53 8.30
N GLN A 221 33.15 -7.50 8.52
CA GLN A 221 34.19 -7.51 9.55
C GLN A 221 33.66 -7.59 10.99
N MET A 222 32.40 -7.25 11.24
CA MET A 222 31.78 -7.41 12.56
C MET A 222 31.32 -8.86 12.80
N LEU A 223 30.96 -9.58 11.74
CA LEU A 223 30.61 -11.01 11.78
C LEU A 223 31.84 -11.90 11.93
N GLU A 224 32.97 -11.54 11.29
CA GLU A 224 34.23 -12.28 11.42
C GLU A 224 34.81 -12.27 12.85
N ARG A 225 34.57 -11.21 13.63
CA ARG A 225 35.06 -11.08 15.01
C ARG A 225 34.39 -12.01 16.04
N LEU A 226 33.37 -12.75 15.62
CA LEU A 226 32.59 -13.65 16.49
C LEU A 226 32.89 -15.15 16.27
N GLN A 227 33.89 -15.52 15.45
CA GLN A 227 34.28 -16.93 15.26
C GLN A 227 35.80 -17.16 15.22
N PRO A 228 36.30 -18.33 15.68
CA PRO A 228 37.72 -18.66 15.61
C PRO A 228 38.17 -18.94 14.17
N SER A 229 39.26 -18.31 13.75
CA SER A 229 39.81 -18.35 12.39
C SER A 229 40.31 -19.73 11.92
N LYS A 230 40.30 -19.97 10.61
CA LYS A 230 41.37 -20.72 9.91
C LYS A 230 41.43 -20.47 8.38
N ASN A 231 42.42 -19.64 8.00
CA ASN A 231 43.20 -19.58 6.75
C ASN A 231 42.56 -19.86 5.37
N VAL A 232 42.63 -18.86 4.50
CA VAL A 232 42.68 -19.01 3.02
C VAL A 232 44.06 -18.52 2.51
N PRO A 233 44.74 -19.22 1.58
CA PRO A 233 46.03 -18.77 1.02
C PRO A 233 45.92 -17.66 -0.03
N GLN A 234 47.06 -17.01 -0.27
CA GLN A 234 47.26 -15.79 -1.07
C GLN A 234 47.09 -15.97 -2.60
N ILE A 235 46.81 -14.85 -3.28
CA ILE A 235 47.36 -14.53 -4.62
C ILE A 235 47.92 -13.10 -4.58
N THR A 236 49.00 -12.86 -5.33
CA THR A 236 50.03 -11.82 -5.11
C THR A 236 49.94 -10.56 -5.97
N ASP A 237 50.66 -9.54 -5.49
CA ASP A 237 51.04 -8.23 -6.03
C ASP A 237 50.95 -7.89 -7.53
N VAL A 238 50.66 -6.60 -7.76
CA VAL A 238 51.43 -5.75 -8.68
C VAL A 238 51.83 -4.44 -7.97
N THR A 239 53.14 -4.19 -7.91
CA THR A 239 53.82 -2.89 -7.73
C THR A 239 54.18 -2.32 -9.13
N GLN A 240 54.39 -1.04 -9.43
CA GLN A 240 55.12 0.04 -8.75
C GLN A 240 54.67 1.41 -9.31
N GLU A 241 54.81 2.49 -8.51
CA GLU A 241 55.17 3.84 -8.98
C GLU A 241 55.57 4.67 -7.74
N GLU A 242 56.87 4.97 -7.58
CA GLU A 242 57.41 5.53 -6.32
C GLU A 242 57.59 7.07 -6.34
N ASP A 243 57.70 7.71 -7.51
CA ASP A 243 57.99 9.16 -7.65
C ASP A 243 56.77 10.10 -7.47
N PHE A 244 55.60 9.55 -7.13
CA PHE A 244 54.37 10.35 -6.99
C PHE A 244 54.29 11.10 -5.64
N TRP A 245 54.93 10.58 -4.60
CA TRP A 245 54.57 10.83 -3.20
C TRP A 245 55.17 12.08 -2.55
N ASP A 246 56.29 12.61 -3.06
CA ASP A 246 57.00 13.76 -2.47
C ASP A 246 56.61 15.13 -3.06
N ARG A 247 55.54 15.22 -3.84
CA ARG A 247 55.05 16.49 -4.40
C ARG A 247 54.20 17.24 -3.37
N LYS A 248 54.57 18.49 -3.03
CA LYS A 248 53.70 19.36 -2.22
C LYS A 248 52.38 19.63 -2.97
N PRO A 249 51.20 19.35 -2.39
CA PRO A 249 49.92 19.54 -3.07
C PRO A 249 49.58 21.03 -3.23
N LYS A 250 48.89 21.35 -4.32
CA LYS A 250 48.25 22.68 -4.51
C LYS A 250 46.96 22.73 -3.68
N PRO A 251 46.55 23.89 -3.12
CA PRO A 251 45.34 23.99 -2.29
C PRO A 251 44.02 23.75 -3.06
N PHE A 252 44.03 23.84 -4.39
CA PHE A 252 42.87 23.59 -5.25
C PHE A 252 43.17 22.53 -6.29
N SER A 253 42.17 21.69 -6.61
CA SER A 253 42.31 20.62 -7.61
C SER A 253 42.53 21.23 -9.01
N PRO A 254 43.56 20.80 -9.76
CA PRO A 254 43.75 21.20 -11.15
C PRO A 254 42.86 20.41 -12.14
N GLY A 255 41.90 19.63 -11.64
CA GLY A 255 41.07 18.72 -12.42
C GLY A 255 39.97 19.42 -13.23
N ASN A 256 40.31 19.89 -14.44
CA ASN A 256 39.33 20.24 -15.48
C ASN A 256 38.55 18.99 -15.93
N GLY A 257 37.59 18.51 -15.12
CA GLY A 257 36.77 17.33 -15.39
C GLY A 257 37.46 15.96 -15.24
N ASN A 258 38.79 15.90 -15.11
CA ASN A 258 39.51 14.64 -14.92
C ASN A 258 39.46 14.19 -13.45
N TRP A 259 38.42 13.43 -13.11
CA TRP A 259 38.13 12.94 -11.76
C TRP A 259 39.23 12.02 -11.19
N LYS A 260 39.99 11.29 -12.02
CA LYS A 260 41.11 10.47 -11.56
C LYS A 260 42.22 11.34 -10.97
N LYS A 261 42.57 12.44 -11.64
CA LYS A 261 43.49 13.46 -11.11
C LYS A 261 42.93 14.17 -9.87
N THR A 262 41.60 14.30 -9.74
CA THR A 262 40.96 14.86 -8.53
C THR A 262 41.05 13.91 -7.34
N LEU A 263 40.86 12.59 -7.52
CA LEU A 263 41.05 11.60 -6.46
C LEU A 263 42.52 11.49 -6.04
N GLU A 264 43.44 11.48 -7.01
CA GLU A 264 44.89 11.56 -6.79
C GLU A 264 45.28 12.82 -5.97
N HIS A 265 44.70 13.98 -6.30
CA HIS A 265 44.91 15.24 -5.58
C HIS A 265 44.32 15.25 -4.17
N LEU A 266 43.11 14.71 -3.98
CA LEU A 266 42.48 14.56 -2.67
C LEU A 266 43.32 13.64 -1.77
N PHE A 267 43.81 12.54 -2.35
CA PHE A 267 44.64 11.57 -1.63
C PHE A 267 45.99 12.14 -1.20
N LEU A 268 46.66 12.91 -2.09
CA LEU A 268 47.91 13.59 -1.75
C LEU A 268 47.72 14.63 -0.62
N ASN A 269 46.58 15.32 -0.60
CA ASN A 269 46.25 16.23 0.49
C ASN A 269 46.05 15.47 1.82
N ILE A 270 45.24 14.41 1.86
CA ILE A 270 45.03 13.61 3.08
C ILE A 270 46.37 13.03 3.58
N TYR A 271 47.22 12.50 2.70
CA TYR A 271 48.52 11.95 3.08
C TYR A 271 49.45 13.02 3.71
N ASN A 272 49.58 14.20 3.08
CA ASN A 272 50.43 15.26 3.62
C ASN A 272 49.83 15.92 4.87
N TYR A 273 48.51 16.10 4.93
CA TYR A 273 47.83 16.67 6.10
C TYR A 273 48.00 15.77 7.33
N VAL A 274 47.94 14.45 7.16
CA VAL A 274 48.22 13.47 8.25
C VAL A 274 49.72 13.34 8.55
N LYS A 275 50.62 13.69 7.62
CA LYS A 275 52.09 13.63 7.80
C LYS A 275 52.62 14.75 8.71
N ASP A 276 51.98 15.93 8.68
CA ASP A 276 52.51 17.14 9.32
C ASP A 276 51.70 17.62 10.56
N GLU A 277 50.46 17.13 10.79
CA GLU A 277 49.62 17.46 11.96
C GLU A 277 49.81 16.50 13.15
N GLN A 278 50.43 16.97 14.23
CA GLN A 278 50.85 16.13 15.36
C GLN A 278 49.68 15.68 16.26
N GLU A 279 48.69 16.54 16.55
CA GLU A 279 47.52 16.16 17.37
C GLU A 279 46.69 15.06 16.68
N LEU A 280 46.56 15.13 15.36
CA LEU A 280 45.75 14.19 14.59
C LEU A 280 46.44 12.82 14.43
N GLN A 281 47.79 12.78 14.43
CA GLN A 281 48.57 11.54 14.54
C GLN A 281 48.41 10.85 15.91
N GLU A 282 48.24 11.62 16.99
CA GLU A 282 47.96 11.07 18.32
C GLU A 282 46.52 10.54 18.41
N LEU A 283 45.56 11.25 17.84
CA LEU A 283 44.14 10.86 17.76
C LEU A 283 43.92 9.57 16.95
N PHE A 284 44.66 9.37 15.85
CA PHE A 284 44.70 8.10 15.11
C PHE A 284 45.51 7.00 15.79
N GLY A 285 46.12 7.27 16.94
CA GLY A 285 46.79 6.25 17.75
C GLY A 285 48.05 5.69 17.11
N TRP A 286 48.99 6.56 16.72
CA TRP A 286 50.34 6.17 16.28
C TRP A 286 50.97 5.06 17.13
N LYS A 287 50.81 5.12 18.47
CA LYS A 287 51.33 4.10 19.41
C LYS A 287 50.68 2.70 19.28
N LYS A 288 49.55 2.55 18.58
CA LYS A 288 48.84 1.26 18.36
C LYS A 288 48.99 0.72 16.93
N PHE A 289 48.96 1.59 15.92
CA PHE A 289 49.04 1.19 14.51
C PHE A 289 50.45 1.32 13.92
N GLY A 290 51.26 2.22 14.45
CA GLY A 290 52.59 2.52 13.96
C GLY A 290 52.59 3.34 12.67
N ARG A 291 53.75 3.49 12.03
CA ARG A 291 53.95 4.44 10.93
C ARG A 291 53.43 3.88 9.60
N ILE A 292 52.76 4.70 8.79
CA ILE A 292 52.39 4.34 7.41
C ILE A 292 53.67 4.05 6.62
N GLU A 293 53.78 2.85 6.04
CA GLU A 293 54.86 2.45 5.13
C GLU A 293 54.48 2.66 3.66
N THR A 294 53.25 2.32 3.26
CA THR A 294 52.80 2.48 1.86
C THR A 294 51.31 2.81 1.79
N ALA A 295 50.89 3.49 0.74
CA ALA A 295 49.49 3.60 0.37
C ALA A 295 49.29 3.45 -1.15
N ARG A 296 48.21 2.79 -1.58
CA ARG A 296 47.88 2.56 -3.00
C ARG A 296 46.38 2.74 -3.26
N LEU A 297 46.03 3.30 -4.41
CA LEU A 297 44.67 3.32 -4.94
C LEU A 297 44.50 2.18 -5.94
N ILE A 298 43.54 1.30 -5.73
CA ILE A 298 43.25 0.13 -6.56
C ILE A 298 41.88 0.31 -7.22
N ASP A 299 41.86 0.20 -8.55
CA ASP A 299 40.63 0.16 -9.34
C ASP A 299 40.04 -1.27 -9.31
N LYS A 300 38.76 -1.40 -8.98
CA LYS A 300 38.02 -2.68 -9.04
C LYS A 300 36.77 -2.59 -9.94
N GLY A 301 36.75 -1.65 -10.88
CA GLY A 301 35.73 -1.50 -11.92
C GLY A 301 34.42 -0.86 -11.45
N SER A 302 33.76 -1.44 -10.44
CA SER A 302 32.54 -0.87 -9.85
C SER A 302 32.81 0.02 -8.63
N VAL A 303 33.99 -0.10 -8.02
CA VAL A 303 34.44 0.69 -6.87
C VAL A 303 35.96 0.89 -6.90
N TYR A 304 36.43 1.98 -6.28
CA TYR A 304 37.85 2.20 -5.98
C TYR A 304 38.15 1.83 -4.54
N GLN A 305 39.29 1.19 -4.31
CA GLN A 305 39.74 0.79 -2.97
C GLN A 305 41.10 1.41 -2.66
N ILE A 306 41.18 2.17 -1.57
CA ILE A 306 42.46 2.66 -1.03
C ILE A 306 42.97 1.63 -0.02
N VAL A 307 44.25 1.25 -0.15
CA VAL A 307 44.93 0.31 0.74
C VAL A 307 46.14 1.00 1.35
N THR A 308 46.21 1.03 2.68
CA THR A 308 47.28 1.69 3.45
C THR A 308 47.90 0.69 4.42
N THR A 309 49.22 0.53 4.37
CA THR A 309 49.99 -0.41 5.20
C THR A 309 50.71 0.35 6.30
N PHE A 310 50.64 -0.16 7.53
CA PHE A 310 51.25 0.44 8.71
C PHE A 310 52.22 -0.53 9.39
N LYS A 311 53.40 -0.03 9.77
CA LYS A 311 54.44 -0.78 10.49
C LYS A 311 54.21 -0.73 12.00
N LYS A 312 53.66 -1.80 12.58
CA LYS A 312 53.39 -1.90 14.03
C LYS A 312 54.64 -1.67 14.89
N PRO A 313 54.50 -1.04 16.08
CA PRO A 313 55.50 -1.08 17.13
C PRO A 313 55.51 -2.46 17.84
N LEU A 314 56.68 -2.90 18.34
CA LEU A 314 56.87 -4.21 19.00
C LEU A 314 56.75 -4.15 20.54
N GLY A 315 56.25 -5.25 21.11
CA GLY A 315 56.20 -5.58 22.55
C GLY A 315 54.80 -6.09 22.97
N GLU A 316 54.61 -7.13 23.79
CA GLU A 316 55.50 -8.16 24.36
C GLU A 316 54.67 -9.46 24.54
N GLN A 317 55.30 -10.63 24.64
CA GLN A 317 54.60 -11.94 24.62
C GLN A 317 54.27 -12.50 26.01
N THR A 318 53.14 -13.19 26.15
CA THR A 318 52.91 -14.18 27.24
C THR A 318 52.25 -15.45 26.70
N THR A 319 52.67 -16.61 27.23
CA THR A 319 52.45 -17.97 26.70
C THR A 319 51.58 -18.83 27.62
N TYR A 320 50.76 -19.73 27.04
CA TYR A 320 50.19 -20.90 27.73
C TYR A 320 50.11 -22.12 26.79
N GLU A 321 50.30 -23.34 27.32
CA GLU A 321 50.53 -24.59 26.56
C GLU A 321 49.30 -25.52 26.46
N GLU A 322 49.28 -26.43 25.48
CA GLU A 322 48.22 -27.45 25.26
C GLU A 322 48.58 -28.86 25.82
N PRO A 323 47.61 -29.69 26.25
CA PRO A 323 47.80 -31.12 26.55
C PRO A 323 47.66 -32.05 25.32
N PRO A 324 48.21 -33.29 25.36
CA PRO A 324 48.52 -34.08 24.16
C PRO A 324 47.40 -35.02 23.62
N PRO A 325 47.51 -35.50 22.35
CA PRO A 325 46.46 -36.23 21.65
C PRO A 325 46.38 -37.74 21.96
N ARG A 326 45.21 -38.35 21.78
CA ARG A 326 45.00 -39.82 21.82
C ARG A 326 44.89 -40.44 20.40
N LYS A 327 45.36 -41.68 20.29
CA LYS A 327 45.70 -42.42 19.04
C LYS A 327 44.48 -43.05 18.32
N PRO A 328 44.59 -43.37 17.01
CA PRO A 328 43.49 -43.93 16.20
C PRO A 328 43.33 -45.46 16.31
N VAL A 329 42.15 -45.97 15.93
CA VAL A 329 41.77 -47.40 15.87
C VAL A 329 41.28 -47.75 14.45
N PRO A 330 41.58 -48.94 13.88
CA PRO A 330 41.56 -49.15 12.42
C PRO A 330 40.24 -49.64 11.80
N LYS A 331 40.14 -49.50 10.47
CA LYS A 331 39.00 -49.85 9.60
C LYS A 331 38.74 -51.37 9.53
N LYS A 332 37.47 -51.78 9.44
CA LYS A 332 37.06 -53.12 8.94
C LYS A 332 36.39 -53.03 7.56
N ARG A 333 36.56 -54.07 6.74
CA ARG A 333 36.08 -54.21 5.34
C ARG A 333 34.62 -54.71 5.28
N PRO A 334 33.90 -54.52 4.14
CA PRO A 334 32.50 -54.93 3.99
C PRO A 334 32.34 -56.42 3.61
N PRO A 335 31.21 -57.08 3.95
CA PRO A 335 30.82 -58.37 3.40
C PRO A 335 30.10 -58.24 2.04
N LYS A 336 30.25 -59.26 1.17
CA LYS A 336 29.56 -59.37 -0.14
C LYS A 336 28.69 -60.64 -0.21
N ARG A 337 27.44 -60.46 -0.66
CA ARG A 337 26.58 -61.34 -1.50
C ARG A 337 26.55 -62.88 -1.32
N THR A 338 25.32 -63.38 -1.18
CA THR A 338 24.68 -64.49 -1.95
C THR A 338 23.17 -64.15 -2.01
N ARG A 339 22.46 -64.02 -3.15
CA ARG A 339 22.09 -64.92 -4.29
C ARG A 339 21.09 -66.04 -3.94
N THR A 340 19.93 -65.99 -4.60
CA THR A 340 19.08 -67.14 -4.99
C THR A 340 18.68 -66.99 -6.49
N PRO A 341 18.46 -68.10 -7.24
CA PRO A 341 18.12 -68.10 -8.68
C PRO A 341 16.78 -68.86 -8.96
N PRO A 342 16.50 -69.49 -10.13
CA PRO A 342 15.94 -68.85 -11.33
C PRO A 342 14.74 -69.62 -12.00
N ASP A 343 14.53 -69.35 -13.29
CA ASP A 343 13.76 -70.07 -14.34
C ASP A 343 12.28 -69.65 -14.57
N ASN A 344 11.89 -69.12 -15.75
CA ASN A 344 11.72 -69.67 -17.12
C ASN A 344 10.45 -70.56 -17.25
N GLU A 345 9.62 -70.52 -18.31
CA GLU A 345 9.53 -69.71 -19.55
C GLU A 345 8.10 -69.86 -20.16
N ASP A 346 7.75 -69.10 -21.21
CA ASP A 346 6.88 -69.47 -22.38
C ASP A 346 5.70 -68.52 -22.79
N ARG A 347 5.75 -68.14 -24.10
CA ARG A 347 4.64 -67.76 -25.03
C ARG A 347 3.91 -66.37 -24.97
N PRO A 348 3.25 -65.89 -26.06
CA PRO A 348 3.91 -65.01 -27.04
C PRO A 348 3.16 -63.70 -27.41
N TYR A 349 3.77 -62.89 -28.29
CA TYR A 349 3.30 -61.61 -28.84
C TYR A 349 1.92 -61.63 -29.55
N ARG A 350 1.17 -60.52 -29.44
CA ARG A 350 0.09 -60.10 -30.37
C ARG A 350 0.16 -58.58 -30.63
N PRO A 351 -0.20 -58.06 -31.82
CA PRO A 351 -0.03 -56.64 -32.15
C PRO A 351 -1.14 -55.77 -31.57
N VAL A 352 -0.81 -54.52 -31.19
CA VAL A 352 -1.80 -53.49 -30.84
C VAL A 352 -2.30 -52.82 -32.12
N GLN A 353 -3.62 -52.87 -32.35
CA GLN A 353 -4.26 -52.10 -33.43
C GLN A 353 -4.62 -50.69 -32.94
N VAL A 354 -4.47 -49.71 -33.83
CA VAL A 354 -4.90 -48.32 -33.62
C VAL A 354 -6.37 -48.18 -33.99
N THR A 355 -7.19 -47.61 -33.11
CA THR A 355 -8.60 -47.27 -33.40
C THR A 355 -8.79 -45.75 -33.52
N PRO A 356 -9.62 -45.25 -34.46
CA PRO A 356 -9.87 -43.81 -34.64
C PRO A 356 -10.74 -43.19 -33.51
N PRO A 357 -10.76 -41.85 -33.37
CA PRO A 357 -11.67 -41.15 -32.46
C PRO A 357 -13.14 -41.21 -32.95
N PRO A 358 -14.13 -41.04 -32.04
CA PRO A 358 -15.55 -41.20 -32.35
C PRO A 358 -16.19 -39.99 -33.06
N SER A 359 -17.22 -40.28 -33.87
CA SER A 359 -18.07 -39.32 -34.58
C SER A 359 -19.05 -38.57 -33.65
N PRO A 360 -19.56 -37.38 -34.05
CA PRO A 360 -20.47 -36.58 -33.23
C PRO A 360 -21.91 -37.14 -33.14
N PRO A 361 -22.71 -36.71 -32.14
CA PRO A 361 -24.12 -37.10 -31.97
C PRO A 361 -25.07 -36.43 -32.99
N PRO A 362 -26.30 -36.96 -33.18
CA PRO A 362 -27.25 -36.46 -34.19
C PRO A 362 -28.03 -35.22 -33.76
N GLU A 363 -28.61 -34.56 -34.77
CA GLU A 363 -29.40 -33.32 -34.65
C GLU A 363 -30.67 -33.49 -33.80
N HIS A 364 -30.92 -32.51 -32.92
CA HIS A 364 -32.24 -32.24 -32.37
C HIS A 364 -32.58 -30.77 -32.65
N HIS A 365 -33.81 -30.54 -33.13
CA HIS A 365 -34.34 -29.21 -33.39
C HIS A 365 -34.66 -28.49 -32.08
N ASP A 366 -34.24 -27.23 -31.95
CA ASP A 366 -34.79 -26.26 -31.01
C ASP A 366 -34.94 -24.89 -31.71
N GLU A 367 -35.92 -24.11 -31.25
CA GLU A 367 -36.39 -22.85 -31.83
C GLU A 367 -35.37 -21.69 -31.67
N PRO A 368 -35.47 -20.61 -32.47
CA PRO A 368 -34.41 -19.60 -32.56
C PRO A 368 -34.26 -18.77 -31.28
N ALA A 369 -33.11 -18.92 -30.63
CA ALA A 369 -32.64 -17.94 -29.66
C ALA A 369 -32.30 -16.63 -30.38
N HIS A 370 -32.89 -15.52 -29.93
CA HIS A 370 -32.52 -14.18 -30.39
C HIS A 370 -31.07 -13.85 -30.01
N THR A 371 -30.14 -14.04 -30.94
CA THR A 371 -28.85 -13.35 -30.90
C THR A 371 -29.06 -11.90 -31.35
N GLU A 372 -28.81 -10.95 -30.45
CA GLU A 372 -28.58 -9.56 -30.86
C GLU A 372 -27.30 -9.52 -31.69
N ASP A 373 -27.43 -9.48 -33.02
CA ASP A 373 -26.35 -9.11 -33.91
C ASP A 373 -25.92 -7.68 -33.61
N LYS A 374 -24.88 -7.53 -32.77
CA LYS A 374 -24.18 -6.26 -32.63
C LYS A 374 -23.24 -6.11 -33.82
N GLU A 375 -23.78 -5.49 -34.86
CA GLU A 375 -23.01 -4.93 -35.95
C GLU A 375 -21.80 -4.18 -35.38
N HIS A 376 -20.60 -4.67 -35.66
CA HIS A 376 -19.39 -3.92 -35.40
C HIS A 376 -19.28 -2.83 -36.46
N GLU A 377 -19.88 -1.66 -36.20
CA GLU A 377 -19.60 -0.45 -36.97
C GLU A 377 -18.07 -0.23 -37.01
N GLU A 378 -17.49 -0.38 -38.20
CA GLU A 378 -16.07 -0.18 -38.41
C GLU A 378 -15.79 1.33 -38.42
N HIS A 379 -15.45 1.86 -37.23
CA HIS A 379 -15.26 3.29 -37.02
C HIS A 379 -14.11 3.83 -37.89
N THR A 380 -14.49 4.60 -38.91
CA THR A 380 -13.58 5.42 -39.71
C THR A 380 -13.14 6.65 -38.90
N PRO A 381 -11.82 6.85 -38.67
CA PRO A 381 -11.30 8.03 -38.00
C PRO A 381 -11.66 9.32 -38.75
N ARG A 382 -11.79 10.45 -38.04
CA ARG A 382 -11.97 11.75 -38.70
C ARG A 382 -10.69 12.10 -39.47
N ILE A 383 -10.86 12.61 -40.70
CA ILE A 383 -9.73 13.11 -41.50
C ILE A 383 -9.33 14.49 -40.98
N TYR A 384 -8.37 14.50 -40.05
CA TYR A 384 -7.66 15.70 -39.64
C TYR A 384 -6.64 16.07 -40.72
N THR A 385 -6.94 17.10 -41.52
CA THR A 385 -5.97 17.69 -42.47
C THR A 385 -4.89 18.47 -41.71
N GLU A 386 -3.78 18.80 -42.36
CA GLU A 386 -2.76 19.72 -41.79
C GLU A 386 -3.34 21.12 -41.47
N GLU A 387 -4.49 21.46 -42.05
CA GLU A 387 -5.25 22.69 -41.79
C GLU A 387 -6.16 22.61 -40.55
N THR A 388 -6.39 21.42 -39.98
CA THR A 388 -7.09 21.29 -38.69
C THR A 388 -6.13 21.63 -37.55
N VAL A 389 -6.43 22.72 -36.83
CA VAL A 389 -5.57 23.24 -35.75
C VAL A 389 -5.53 22.25 -34.58
N GLN A 390 -4.48 21.42 -34.54
CA GLN A 390 -4.15 20.58 -33.39
C GLN A 390 -3.95 21.48 -32.17
N GLN A 391 -4.71 21.22 -31.11
CA GLN A 391 -4.77 22.10 -29.94
C GLN A 391 -4.67 21.31 -28.64
N GLY A 392 -3.71 21.72 -27.81
CA GLY A 392 -3.59 21.25 -26.43
C GLY A 392 -4.70 21.81 -25.53
N THR A 393 -5.10 21.01 -24.55
CA THR A 393 -5.94 21.44 -23.42
C THR A 393 -5.19 22.38 -22.48
N LEU A 394 -3.86 22.27 -22.41
CA LEU A 394 -2.96 23.11 -21.62
C LEU A 394 -2.17 24.06 -22.52
N VAL A 395 -2.09 25.32 -22.11
CA VAL A 395 -1.37 26.41 -22.80
C VAL A 395 -0.47 27.16 -21.80
N PRO A 396 0.54 27.93 -22.25
CA PRO A 396 1.36 28.75 -21.36
C PRO A 396 0.50 29.71 -20.52
N PHE A 397 0.75 29.73 -19.21
CA PHE A 397 0.05 30.63 -18.28
C PHE A 397 0.49 32.08 -18.51
N ALA A 398 -0.45 32.99 -18.75
CA ALA A 398 -0.14 34.39 -19.10
C ALA A 398 0.61 35.11 -17.96
N ASP A 399 0.06 35.09 -16.74
CA ASP A 399 0.62 35.78 -15.57
C ASP A 399 1.72 34.98 -14.85
N PHE A 400 2.59 34.32 -15.62
CA PHE A 400 3.65 33.47 -15.08
C PHE A 400 4.71 34.29 -14.35
N ASN A 401 4.94 33.97 -13.08
CA ASN A 401 6.03 34.50 -12.29
C ASN A 401 6.71 33.34 -11.56
N VAL A 402 7.95 33.05 -11.95
CA VAL A 402 8.63 31.82 -11.55
C VAL A 402 8.99 31.82 -10.07
N GLU A 403 9.38 32.97 -9.51
CA GLU A 403 9.73 33.11 -8.10
C GLU A 403 8.52 32.89 -7.20
N ARG A 404 7.37 33.50 -7.53
CA ARG A 404 6.09 33.33 -6.81
C ARG A 404 5.60 31.88 -6.88
N ASP A 405 5.70 31.25 -8.03
CA ASP A 405 5.32 29.84 -8.18
C ASP A 405 6.26 28.94 -7.35
N CYS A 406 7.57 29.22 -7.33
CA CYS A 406 8.53 28.53 -6.46
C CYS A 406 8.22 28.72 -4.96
N ASP A 407 7.95 29.94 -4.52
CA ASP A 407 7.55 30.26 -3.15
C ASP A 407 6.26 29.54 -2.74
N ASN A 408 5.27 29.51 -3.63
CA ASN A 408 3.98 28.88 -3.36
C ASN A 408 4.12 27.35 -3.29
N LEU A 409 4.87 26.72 -4.21
CA LEU A 409 5.22 25.30 -4.11
C LEU A 409 6.02 25.00 -2.84
N ARG A 410 6.98 25.87 -2.47
CA ARG A 410 7.78 25.69 -1.26
C ARG A 410 6.92 25.75 -0.01
N LYS A 411 5.95 26.67 0.06
CA LYS A 411 4.96 26.78 1.15
C LYS A 411 4.02 25.58 1.18
N ALA A 412 3.53 25.14 0.02
CA ALA A 412 2.66 23.97 -0.11
C ALA A 412 3.30 22.68 0.43
N MET A 413 4.63 22.58 0.38
CA MET A 413 5.43 21.46 0.91
C MET A 413 6.23 21.86 2.17
N LYS A 414 5.69 22.74 3.03
CA LYS A 414 6.35 23.17 4.26
C LYS A 414 5.42 23.07 5.47
N GLY A 415 5.52 21.96 6.19
CA GLY A 415 4.84 21.76 7.46
C GLY A 415 4.68 20.29 7.76
N PHE A 416 3.67 19.96 8.54
CA PHE A 416 3.11 18.61 8.59
C PHE A 416 1.96 18.55 7.56
N GLY A 417 2.08 17.71 6.55
CA GLY A 417 1.13 17.66 5.43
C GLY A 417 1.48 18.61 4.29
N THR A 418 0.65 18.56 3.24
CA THR A 418 0.95 19.10 1.92
C THR A 418 -0.29 19.78 1.36
N ASP A 419 -0.16 20.98 0.78
CA ASP A 419 -1.26 21.60 0.03
C ASP A 419 -1.29 21.03 -1.40
N GLU A 420 -1.92 19.85 -1.54
CA GLU A 420 -2.00 19.17 -2.83
C GLU A 420 -2.76 20.00 -3.88
N ASP A 421 -3.72 20.84 -3.47
CA ASP A 421 -4.50 21.66 -4.39
C ASP A 421 -3.69 22.85 -4.94
N MET A 422 -2.73 23.40 -4.18
CA MET A 422 -1.72 24.33 -4.70
C MET A 422 -0.73 23.64 -5.66
N LEU A 423 -0.30 22.40 -5.35
CA LEU A 423 0.52 21.61 -6.27
C LEU A 423 -0.22 21.35 -7.60
N ILE A 424 -1.51 20.98 -7.53
CA ILE A 424 -2.38 20.81 -8.69
C ILE A 424 -2.56 22.12 -9.46
N HIS A 425 -2.86 23.23 -8.77
CA HIS A 425 -3.12 24.51 -9.40
C HIS A 425 -1.89 24.98 -10.21
N ILE A 426 -0.69 24.91 -9.64
CA ILE A 426 0.53 25.32 -10.33
C ILE A 426 0.89 24.30 -11.41
N LEU A 427 1.13 23.03 -11.08
CA LEU A 427 1.66 22.07 -12.05
C LEU A 427 0.63 21.66 -13.14
N GLY A 428 -0.66 21.79 -12.87
CA GLY A 428 -1.75 21.57 -13.82
C GLY A 428 -2.10 22.77 -14.71
N ASN A 429 -1.59 23.98 -14.44
CA ASN A 429 -1.87 25.19 -15.24
C ASN A 429 -0.63 25.94 -15.75
N ARG A 430 0.59 25.42 -15.56
CA ARG A 430 1.82 25.93 -16.19
C ARG A 430 2.24 25.02 -17.33
N SER A 431 2.67 25.57 -18.47
CA SER A 431 3.21 24.75 -19.57
C SER A 431 4.51 24.04 -19.16
N SER A 432 4.91 23.03 -19.93
CA SER A 432 6.14 22.26 -19.70
C SER A 432 7.38 23.15 -19.57
N ASP A 433 7.55 24.14 -20.46
CA ASP A 433 8.62 25.16 -20.37
C ASP A 433 8.56 25.99 -19.07
N GLN A 434 7.36 26.33 -18.60
CA GLN A 434 7.17 27.07 -17.35
C GLN A 434 7.48 26.18 -16.14
N ARG A 435 7.08 24.91 -16.16
CA ARG A 435 7.39 23.91 -15.12
C ARG A 435 8.89 23.60 -15.02
N VAL A 436 9.60 23.55 -16.15
CA VAL A 436 11.07 23.44 -16.18
C VAL A 436 11.72 24.69 -15.55
N LYS A 437 11.28 25.90 -15.91
CA LYS A 437 11.75 27.14 -15.27
C LYS A 437 11.50 27.14 -13.75
N ILE A 438 10.31 26.70 -13.31
CA ILE A 438 9.99 26.54 -11.89
C ILE A 438 10.96 25.57 -11.21
N ARG A 439 11.17 24.37 -11.77
CA ARG A 439 12.09 23.36 -11.23
C ARG A 439 13.50 23.92 -11.02
N ASP A 440 14.04 24.60 -12.03
CA ASP A 440 15.41 25.08 -12.05
C ASP A 440 15.59 26.33 -11.15
N GLN A 441 14.57 27.20 -11.09
CA GLN A 441 14.53 28.35 -10.18
C GLN A 441 14.35 27.91 -8.72
N TYR A 442 13.52 26.89 -8.45
CA TYR A 442 13.32 26.34 -7.10
C TYR A 442 14.63 25.81 -6.50
N LYS A 443 15.43 25.13 -7.34
CA LYS A 443 16.79 24.68 -6.98
C LYS A 443 17.69 25.87 -6.61
N SER A 444 17.59 26.95 -7.38
CA SER A 444 18.38 28.17 -7.20
C SER A 444 17.97 28.98 -5.96
N MET A 445 16.67 29.07 -5.68
CA MET A 445 16.12 29.82 -4.53
C MET A 445 16.30 29.10 -3.19
N PHE A 446 16.17 27.76 -3.16
CA PHE A 446 16.11 27.00 -1.90
C PHE A 446 17.23 25.98 -1.70
N GLY A 447 18.07 25.73 -2.72
CA GLY A 447 19.09 24.67 -2.69
C GLY A 447 18.52 23.25 -2.70
N ARG A 448 17.21 23.09 -2.89
CA ARG A 448 16.47 21.82 -2.80
C ARG A 448 15.98 21.36 -4.16
N ASP A 449 15.87 20.04 -4.37
CA ASP A 449 15.29 19.53 -5.60
C ASP A 449 13.76 19.49 -5.51
N LEU A 450 13.07 20.12 -6.46
CA LEU A 450 11.61 20.13 -6.48
C LEU A 450 11.02 18.72 -6.66
N LYS A 451 11.71 17.82 -7.38
CA LYS A 451 11.22 16.44 -7.57
C LYS A 451 11.41 15.58 -6.32
N ASP A 452 12.46 15.84 -5.54
CA ASP A 452 12.68 15.16 -4.26
C ASP A 452 11.76 15.70 -3.16
N ASP A 453 11.50 17.01 -3.14
CA ASP A 453 10.52 17.62 -2.22
C ASP A 453 9.11 17.07 -2.48
N ILE A 454 8.62 17.07 -3.74
CA ILE A 454 7.33 16.45 -4.10
C ILE A 454 7.29 14.96 -3.70
N LYS A 455 8.41 14.24 -3.81
CA LYS A 455 8.51 12.83 -3.39
C LYS A 455 8.50 12.65 -1.87
N GLY A 456 8.98 13.62 -1.09
CA GLY A 456 8.92 13.59 0.36
C GLY A 456 7.50 13.85 0.88
N ASP A 457 6.77 14.72 0.19
CA ASP A 457 5.49 15.29 0.64
C ASP A 457 4.25 14.70 -0.08
N THR A 458 4.41 13.85 -1.09
CA THR A 458 3.30 13.15 -1.77
C THR A 458 3.63 11.66 -2.01
N SER A 459 2.62 10.84 -2.35
CA SER A 459 2.84 9.41 -2.65
C SER A 459 1.94 8.87 -3.78
N GLY A 460 2.30 7.70 -4.31
CA GLY A 460 1.50 6.94 -5.28
C GLY A 460 1.38 7.59 -6.66
N ASN A 461 0.26 7.36 -7.35
CA ASN A 461 0.04 7.86 -8.71
C ASN A 461 -0.01 9.39 -8.79
N PHE A 462 -0.38 10.07 -7.69
CA PHE A 462 -0.32 11.53 -7.59
C PHE A 462 1.14 12.03 -7.55
N GLU A 463 2.00 11.44 -6.71
CA GLU A 463 3.45 11.74 -6.71
C GLU A 463 4.08 11.51 -8.09
N LYS A 464 3.73 10.39 -8.73
CA LYS A 464 4.26 10.00 -10.03
C LYS A 464 3.92 11.02 -11.12
N ILE A 465 2.66 11.43 -11.26
CA ILE A 465 2.26 12.40 -12.29
C ILE A 465 2.85 13.79 -12.01
N LEU A 466 2.86 14.28 -10.76
CA LEU A 466 3.45 15.58 -10.43
C LEU A 466 4.94 15.65 -10.78
N LYS A 467 5.72 14.61 -10.47
CA LYS A 467 7.15 14.54 -10.82
C LYS A 467 7.36 14.41 -12.32
N ASN A 468 6.48 13.69 -13.02
CA ASN A 468 6.55 13.53 -14.46
C ASN A 468 6.27 14.86 -15.21
N LEU A 469 5.37 15.71 -14.69
CA LEU A 469 5.11 17.05 -15.22
C LEU A 469 6.32 18.02 -15.12
N LEU A 470 7.33 17.70 -14.31
CA LEU A 470 8.57 18.48 -14.15
C LEU A 470 9.71 18.06 -15.09
N TYR A 471 9.44 17.19 -16.06
CA TYR A 471 10.33 16.96 -17.19
C TYR A 471 9.95 17.88 -18.35
N SER A 472 10.95 18.34 -19.11
CA SER A 472 10.68 18.82 -20.47
C SER A 472 10.10 17.67 -21.30
N PRO A 473 9.38 17.94 -22.41
CA PRO A 473 8.77 16.87 -23.18
C PRO A 473 9.81 15.84 -23.70
N VAL A 474 11.03 16.26 -24.05
CA VAL A 474 12.11 15.36 -24.48
C VAL A 474 12.65 14.53 -23.32
N GLU A 475 12.88 15.16 -22.16
CA GLU A 475 13.26 14.44 -20.93
C GLU A 475 12.22 13.39 -20.55
N TYR A 476 10.93 13.71 -20.69
CA TYR A 476 9.83 12.78 -20.34
C TYR A 476 9.83 11.56 -21.25
N ASP A 477 9.91 11.75 -22.58
CA ASP A 477 10.06 10.64 -23.53
C ASP A 477 11.28 9.77 -23.19
N CYS A 478 12.42 10.39 -22.84
CA CYS A 478 13.62 9.66 -22.42
C CYS A 478 13.40 8.82 -21.16
N HIS A 479 12.71 9.36 -20.16
CA HIS A 479 12.41 8.66 -18.90
C HIS A 479 11.40 7.53 -19.09
N GLU A 480 10.39 7.69 -19.95
CA GLU A 480 9.43 6.62 -20.28
C GLU A 480 10.08 5.50 -21.09
N LEU A 481 10.89 5.82 -22.10
CA LEU A 481 11.69 4.83 -22.83
C LEU A 481 12.68 4.10 -21.90
N ARG A 482 13.26 4.81 -20.91
CA ARG A 482 14.10 4.18 -19.89
C ARG A 482 13.31 3.32 -18.91
N ARG A 483 12.10 3.72 -18.51
CA ARG A 483 11.17 2.90 -17.70
C ARG A 483 10.85 1.59 -18.44
N ALA A 484 10.56 1.69 -19.74
CA ALA A 484 10.15 0.57 -20.57
C ALA A 484 11.24 -0.50 -20.77
N ILE A 485 12.53 -0.13 -20.71
CA ILE A 485 13.67 -1.05 -20.90
C ILE A 485 14.31 -1.46 -19.55
N LYS A 486 14.18 -0.65 -18.49
CA LYS A 486 14.90 -0.88 -17.23
C LYS A 486 14.08 -1.75 -16.27
N GLY A 487 14.16 -3.06 -16.42
CA GLY A 487 13.53 -3.98 -15.47
C GLY A 487 13.86 -5.45 -15.70
N ALA A 488 12.97 -6.31 -15.21
CA ALA A 488 12.84 -7.68 -15.69
C ALA A 488 11.64 -7.71 -16.64
N GLY A 489 11.90 -7.93 -17.93
CA GLY A 489 10.93 -7.72 -19.00
C GLY A 489 10.93 -6.29 -19.55
N THR A 490 10.25 -6.11 -20.67
CA THR A 490 10.24 -4.87 -21.48
C THR A 490 8.80 -4.42 -21.70
N ASP A 491 8.50 -3.13 -21.54
CA ASP A 491 7.20 -2.54 -21.90
C ASP A 491 7.21 -2.17 -23.39
N GLU A 492 6.92 -3.14 -24.25
CA GLU A 492 7.04 -2.92 -25.70
C GLU A 492 5.89 -2.07 -26.25
N GLU A 493 4.76 -1.94 -25.54
CA GLU A 493 3.69 -1.01 -25.96
C GLU A 493 4.14 0.45 -25.80
N ALA A 494 4.80 0.81 -24.70
CA ALA A 494 5.39 2.13 -24.53
C ALA A 494 6.51 2.42 -25.56
N LEU A 495 7.38 1.43 -25.86
CA LEU A 495 8.40 1.56 -26.91
C LEU A 495 7.77 1.83 -28.28
N ILE A 496 6.75 1.06 -28.65
CA ILE A 496 6.05 1.20 -29.93
C ILE A 496 5.31 2.54 -30.01
N GLU A 497 4.53 2.89 -28.99
CA GLU A 497 3.75 4.14 -28.97
C GLU A 497 4.66 5.35 -29.15
N ILE A 498 5.74 5.48 -28.37
CA ILE A 498 6.66 6.61 -28.48
C ILE A 498 7.36 6.59 -29.86
N LEU A 499 8.03 5.50 -30.23
CA LEU A 499 8.87 5.48 -31.45
C LEU A 499 8.08 5.57 -32.76
N THR A 500 6.79 5.22 -32.77
CA THR A 500 5.94 5.40 -33.96
C THR A 500 5.22 6.76 -34.03
N SER A 501 4.99 7.44 -32.90
CA SER A 501 4.15 8.65 -32.83
C SER A 501 4.90 9.97 -32.89
N ARG A 502 6.16 10.00 -32.45
CA ARG A 502 7.02 11.19 -32.45
C ARG A 502 7.59 11.45 -33.87
N SER A 503 7.90 12.71 -34.17
CA SER A 503 8.53 13.12 -35.44
C SER A 503 10.00 12.69 -35.51
N SER A 504 10.54 12.58 -36.72
CA SER A 504 11.96 12.25 -36.97
C SER A 504 12.91 13.25 -36.29
N LYS A 505 12.55 14.55 -36.28
CA LYS A 505 13.27 15.56 -35.49
C LYS A 505 13.25 15.23 -33.99
N ARG A 506 12.07 14.93 -33.44
CA ARG A 506 11.92 14.63 -32.00
C ARG A 506 12.64 13.35 -31.59
N ILE A 507 12.70 12.33 -32.44
CA ILE A 507 13.48 11.11 -32.17
C ILE A 507 14.98 11.43 -32.05
N LYS A 508 15.51 12.36 -32.86
CA LYS A 508 16.90 12.83 -32.73
C LYS A 508 17.12 13.59 -31.42
N ASP A 509 16.24 14.54 -31.09
CA ASP A 509 16.27 15.25 -29.81
C ASP A 509 16.26 14.26 -28.61
N ILE A 510 15.45 13.20 -28.69
CA ILE A 510 15.40 12.12 -27.70
C ILE A 510 16.73 11.36 -27.62
N ASN A 511 17.35 10.98 -28.74
CA ASN A 511 18.62 10.24 -28.73
C ASN A 511 19.75 11.03 -28.04
N ASP A 512 19.88 12.32 -28.38
CA ASP A 512 20.90 13.20 -27.82
C ASP A 512 20.68 13.43 -26.32
N GLN A 513 19.42 13.65 -25.92
CA GLN A 513 19.06 13.84 -24.51
C GLN A 513 19.17 12.53 -23.70
N TYR A 514 18.84 11.37 -24.27
CA TYR A 514 18.96 10.06 -23.62
C TYR A 514 20.42 9.71 -23.32
N GLN A 515 21.31 9.96 -24.30
CA GLN A 515 22.75 9.82 -24.10
C GLN A 515 23.28 10.78 -23.02
N THR A 516 22.74 12.00 -22.95
CA THR A 516 23.09 12.99 -21.91
C THR A 516 22.60 12.58 -20.52
N LEU A 517 21.36 12.10 -20.39
CA LEU A 517 20.73 11.74 -19.11
C LEU A 517 21.24 10.40 -18.54
N PHE A 518 21.54 9.42 -19.39
CA PHE A 518 21.81 8.04 -18.95
C PHE A 518 23.21 7.52 -19.32
N ASN A 519 24.03 8.31 -20.02
CA ASN A 519 25.36 7.94 -20.52
C ASN A 519 25.37 6.63 -21.36
N ARG A 520 24.28 6.39 -22.09
CA ARG A 520 24.03 5.21 -22.93
C ARG A 520 23.21 5.65 -24.15
N THR A 521 23.38 5.01 -25.32
CA THR A 521 22.51 5.29 -26.46
C THR A 521 21.22 4.49 -26.34
N LEU A 522 20.09 5.12 -26.66
CA LEU A 522 18.77 4.47 -26.67
C LEU A 522 18.75 3.24 -27.60
N GLU A 523 19.41 3.33 -28.76
CA GLU A 523 19.55 2.20 -29.68
C GLU A 523 20.22 0.98 -29.02
N LYS A 524 21.31 1.15 -28.25
CA LYS A 524 21.98 0.03 -27.57
C LYS A 524 21.09 -0.62 -26.53
N ASP A 525 20.28 0.17 -25.84
CA ASP A 525 19.33 -0.32 -24.84
C ASP A 525 18.18 -1.09 -25.52
N ILE A 526 17.61 -0.59 -26.62
CA ILE A 526 16.64 -1.32 -27.45
C ILE A 526 17.25 -2.62 -28.00
N VAL A 527 18.49 -2.58 -28.50
CA VAL A 527 19.18 -3.75 -29.09
C VAL A 527 19.43 -4.86 -28.07
N GLY A 528 19.67 -4.48 -26.81
CA GLY A 528 19.92 -5.39 -25.70
C GLY A 528 18.65 -6.05 -25.15
N ASP A 529 17.53 -5.31 -25.10
CA ASP A 529 16.27 -5.78 -24.50
C ASP A 529 15.32 -6.44 -25.50
N THR A 530 15.42 -6.10 -26.79
CA THR A 530 14.50 -6.60 -27.83
C THR A 530 15.15 -7.61 -28.78
N SER A 531 14.32 -8.44 -29.42
CA SER A 531 14.78 -9.51 -30.32
C SER A 531 13.97 -9.60 -31.62
N GLY A 532 14.41 -10.48 -32.53
CA GLY A 532 13.72 -10.75 -33.80
C GLY A 532 13.48 -9.51 -34.67
N HIS A 533 12.33 -9.50 -35.34
CA HIS A 533 11.93 -8.40 -36.23
C HIS A 533 11.39 -7.19 -35.47
N LEU A 534 10.92 -7.35 -34.23
CA LEU A 534 10.60 -6.23 -33.35
C LEU A 534 11.85 -5.36 -33.11
N LYS A 535 13.00 -5.97 -32.82
CA LYS A 535 14.26 -5.24 -32.73
C LYS A 535 14.57 -4.47 -34.02
N LYS A 536 14.45 -5.12 -35.18
CA LYS A 536 14.74 -4.49 -36.48
C LYS A 536 13.90 -3.22 -36.69
N ILE A 537 12.59 -3.27 -36.42
CA ILE A 537 11.71 -2.11 -36.64
C ILE A 537 11.94 -1.00 -35.60
N LEU A 538 12.14 -1.34 -34.31
CA LEU A 538 12.41 -0.34 -33.28
C LEU A 538 13.77 0.34 -33.52
N VAL A 539 14.79 -0.41 -33.97
CA VAL A 539 16.09 0.15 -34.36
C VAL A 539 15.98 1.05 -35.60
N ALA A 540 15.15 0.70 -36.59
CA ALA A 540 14.92 1.58 -37.75
C ALA A 540 14.21 2.88 -37.35
N LEU A 541 13.16 2.79 -36.52
CA LEU A 541 12.42 3.95 -36.02
C LEU A 541 13.30 4.87 -35.16
N VAL A 542 14.14 4.31 -34.27
CA VAL A 542 14.97 5.10 -33.36
C VAL A 542 16.10 5.87 -34.06
N GLN A 543 16.43 5.58 -35.32
CA GLN A 543 17.34 6.44 -36.08
C GLN A 543 16.75 7.83 -36.38
N GLY A 544 15.41 7.99 -36.37
CA GLY A 544 14.75 9.24 -36.76
C GLY A 544 15.04 9.63 -38.22
N HIS A 545 15.19 8.63 -39.11
CA HIS A 545 15.55 8.83 -40.52
C HIS A 545 14.35 8.82 -41.48
N ARG A 546 13.12 8.60 -40.99
CA ARG A 546 11.92 8.62 -41.84
C ARG A 546 11.75 10.03 -42.45
N PRO A 547 11.59 10.17 -43.79
CA PRO A 547 11.33 11.45 -44.42
C PRO A 547 9.97 12.03 -43.99
N GLU A 548 9.94 13.34 -43.73
CA GLU A 548 8.73 14.09 -43.37
C GLU A 548 8.21 14.94 -44.56
N THR A 549 8.49 14.49 -45.79
CA THR A 549 7.99 15.12 -47.02
C THR A 549 6.58 14.66 -47.36
N ASN A 550 5.79 15.57 -47.94
CA ASN A 550 4.48 15.31 -48.54
C ASN A 550 4.55 15.00 -50.04
N GLU A 551 5.75 14.96 -50.63
CA GLU A 551 5.97 14.46 -51.98
C GLU A 551 5.71 12.95 -52.07
N VAL A 552 5.13 12.53 -53.20
CA VAL A 552 4.75 11.14 -53.49
C VAL A 552 5.35 10.74 -54.84
N ASN A 553 5.93 9.54 -54.88
CA ASN A 553 6.39 8.87 -56.09
C ASN A 553 5.46 7.68 -56.35
N GLU A 554 4.51 7.84 -57.27
CA GLU A 554 3.47 6.83 -57.56
C GLU A 554 4.06 5.52 -58.10
N ASP A 555 5.12 5.58 -58.92
CA ASP A 555 5.80 4.37 -59.41
C ASP A 555 6.46 3.59 -58.26
N GLU A 556 7.07 4.29 -57.30
CA GLU A 556 7.60 3.66 -56.08
C GLU A 556 6.47 3.15 -55.18
N ALA A 557 5.32 3.82 -55.15
CA ALA A 557 4.17 3.41 -54.36
C ALA A 557 3.58 2.08 -54.87
N GLU A 558 3.38 1.95 -56.18
CA GLU A 558 2.90 0.72 -56.82
C GLU A 558 3.92 -0.43 -56.67
N ASN A 559 5.22 -0.14 -56.78
CA ASN A 559 6.28 -1.14 -56.58
C ASN A 559 6.37 -1.64 -55.12
N ASP A 560 6.30 -0.75 -54.13
CA ASP A 560 6.24 -1.11 -52.71
C ASP A 560 4.95 -1.87 -52.37
N ALA A 561 3.80 -1.44 -52.91
CA ALA A 561 2.52 -2.11 -52.73
C ALA A 561 2.57 -3.56 -53.22
N LYS A 562 3.10 -3.75 -54.43
CA LYS A 562 3.39 -5.08 -54.98
C LYS A 562 4.37 -5.85 -54.09
N ALA A 563 5.46 -5.23 -53.62
CA ALA A 563 6.44 -5.89 -52.76
C ALA A 563 5.86 -6.34 -51.40
N LEU A 564 4.90 -5.61 -50.83
CA LEU A 564 4.16 -6.02 -49.64
C LEU A 564 3.22 -7.20 -49.93
N TYR A 565 2.51 -7.19 -51.08
CA TYR A 565 1.61 -8.27 -51.47
C TYR A 565 2.36 -9.57 -51.81
N GLU A 566 3.42 -9.46 -52.63
CA GLU A 566 4.35 -10.56 -52.91
C GLU A 566 5.18 -10.95 -51.67
N GLY A 567 5.27 -10.06 -50.68
CA GLY A 567 5.92 -10.22 -49.39
C GLY A 567 5.13 -11.08 -48.40
N GLY A 568 3.81 -10.87 -48.32
CA GLY A 568 2.87 -11.61 -47.48
C GLY A 568 1.93 -12.50 -48.32
N GLU A 569 0.69 -12.04 -48.54
CA GLU A 569 -0.46 -12.84 -49.01
C GLU A 569 -0.25 -13.75 -50.24
N LYS A 570 0.73 -13.45 -51.11
CA LYS A 570 1.06 -14.30 -52.28
C LYS A 570 1.90 -15.54 -51.96
N LYS A 571 2.45 -15.66 -50.75
CA LYS A 571 3.27 -16.81 -50.32
C LYS A 571 2.74 -17.41 -49.01
N TRP A 572 3.25 -18.57 -48.62
CA TRP A 572 3.00 -19.12 -47.28
C TRP A 572 4.08 -18.65 -46.31
N GLY A 573 3.66 -17.96 -45.24
CA GLY A 573 4.55 -17.20 -44.37
C GLY A 573 4.82 -15.80 -44.93
N THR A 574 5.48 -14.95 -44.16
CA THR A 574 5.61 -13.52 -44.48
C THR A 574 7.08 -13.14 -44.57
N ASP A 575 7.43 -12.24 -45.49
CA ASP A 575 8.73 -11.56 -45.48
C ASP A 575 8.64 -10.33 -44.58
N GLU A 576 8.79 -10.53 -43.27
CA GLU A 576 8.69 -9.42 -42.33
C GLU A 576 9.84 -8.42 -42.48
N SER A 577 10.93 -8.76 -43.20
CA SER A 577 11.98 -7.80 -43.52
C SER A 577 11.48 -6.75 -44.51
N LYS A 578 10.70 -7.14 -45.53
CA LYS A 578 10.09 -6.20 -46.48
C LYS A 578 9.05 -5.28 -45.85
N PHE A 579 8.20 -5.81 -44.97
CA PHE A 579 7.29 -4.98 -44.18
C PHE A 579 8.04 -3.97 -43.31
N VAL A 580 9.10 -4.39 -42.61
CA VAL A 580 9.90 -3.49 -41.78
C VAL A 580 10.63 -2.44 -42.63
N GLU A 581 11.23 -2.82 -43.75
CA GLU A 581 11.95 -1.93 -44.68
C GLU A 581 11.05 -0.80 -45.19
N ILE A 582 9.87 -1.12 -45.72
CA ILE A 582 8.95 -0.14 -46.30
C ILE A 582 8.31 0.70 -45.19
N LEU A 583 7.67 0.07 -44.19
CA LEU A 583 6.89 0.83 -43.19
C LEU A 583 7.75 1.67 -42.25
N SER A 584 9.03 1.35 -42.03
CA SER A 584 9.91 2.23 -41.23
C SER A 584 10.44 3.44 -42.02
N ASN A 585 10.77 3.28 -43.31
CA ASN A 585 11.55 4.28 -44.05
C ASN A 585 10.74 5.20 -44.99
N ARG A 586 9.52 4.86 -45.41
CA ARG A 586 8.71 5.75 -46.27
C ARG A 586 8.06 6.89 -45.49
N SER A 587 7.83 8.03 -46.16
CA SER A 587 7.09 9.16 -45.57
C SER A 587 5.62 8.80 -45.35
N ASN A 588 4.92 9.56 -44.51
CA ASN A 588 3.48 9.33 -44.28
C ASN A 588 2.64 9.56 -45.55
N ALA A 589 3.06 10.46 -46.45
CA ALA A 589 2.39 10.68 -47.73
C ALA A 589 2.64 9.48 -48.68
N GLN A 590 3.88 9.03 -48.80
CA GLN A 590 4.24 7.86 -49.61
C GLN A 590 3.53 6.60 -49.12
N LEU A 591 3.46 6.35 -47.81
CA LEU A 591 2.75 5.19 -47.25
C LEU A 591 1.24 5.22 -47.56
N LYS A 592 0.60 6.40 -47.59
CA LYS A 592 -0.80 6.52 -48.03
C LYS A 592 -0.96 6.10 -49.50
N ALA A 593 -0.06 6.53 -50.38
CA ALA A 593 -0.06 6.10 -51.78
C ALA A 593 0.17 4.58 -51.91
N VAL A 594 1.16 4.02 -51.20
CA VAL A 594 1.43 2.57 -51.15
C VAL A 594 0.19 1.78 -50.73
N PHE A 595 -0.55 2.23 -49.71
CA PHE A 595 -1.73 1.51 -49.23
C PHE A 595 -2.96 1.68 -50.13
N ASN A 596 -3.05 2.77 -50.89
CA ASN A 596 -4.04 2.91 -51.97
C ASN A 596 -3.73 1.94 -53.11
N ALA A 597 -2.48 1.92 -53.59
CA ALA A 597 -1.99 1.00 -54.62
C ALA A 597 -2.09 -0.48 -54.21
N TYR A 598 -1.99 -0.80 -52.91
CA TYR A 598 -2.16 -2.17 -52.40
C TYR A 598 -3.52 -2.79 -52.79
N GLY A 599 -4.57 -1.97 -52.92
CA GLY A 599 -5.89 -2.41 -53.38
C GLY A 599 -5.93 -2.89 -54.84
N HIS A 600 -4.91 -2.62 -55.66
CA HIS A 600 -4.75 -3.21 -56.99
C HIS A 600 -4.36 -4.69 -56.94
N PHE A 601 -3.70 -5.12 -55.86
CA PHE A 601 -3.13 -6.47 -55.71
C PHE A 601 -3.92 -7.36 -54.75
N SER A 602 -4.51 -6.79 -53.69
CA SER A 602 -5.27 -7.54 -52.68
C SER A 602 -6.73 -7.10 -52.55
N LYS A 603 -7.57 -8.02 -52.08
CA LYS A 603 -8.93 -7.75 -51.61
C LYS A 603 -9.00 -7.41 -50.12
N LYS A 604 -7.90 -7.57 -49.37
CA LYS A 604 -7.78 -7.11 -47.98
C LYS A 604 -7.20 -5.71 -47.94
N ASP A 605 -7.62 -4.91 -46.97
CA ASP A 605 -6.88 -3.72 -46.57
C ASP A 605 -5.53 -4.11 -45.93
N ILE A 606 -4.57 -3.18 -45.91
CA ILE A 606 -3.22 -3.47 -45.41
C ILE A 606 -3.20 -3.80 -43.90
N GLU A 607 -4.15 -3.29 -43.09
CA GLU A 607 -4.24 -3.70 -41.68
C GLU A 607 -4.72 -5.15 -41.54
N ALA A 608 -5.70 -5.57 -42.31
CA ALA A 608 -6.20 -6.95 -42.35
C ALA A 608 -5.13 -7.92 -42.86
N ALA A 609 -4.37 -7.53 -43.89
CA ALA A 609 -3.19 -8.27 -44.33
C ALA A 609 -2.16 -8.41 -43.20
N ILE A 610 -1.72 -7.31 -42.58
CA ILE A 610 -0.73 -7.36 -41.48
C ILE A 610 -1.22 -8.19 -40.28
N LYS A 611 -2.53 -8.17 -39.97
CA LYS A 611 -3.14 -9.01 -38.92
C LYS A 611 -3.19 -10.50 -39.27
N SER A 612 -3.30 -10.88 -40.54
CA SER A 612 -3.26 -12.29 -40.97
C SER A 612 -1.84 -12.82 -41.16
N GLU A 613 -0.92 -11.95 -41.57
CA GLU A 613 0.47 -12.28 -41.91
C GLU A 613 1.41 -12.24 -40.70
N THR A 614 1.26 -11.25 -39.81
CA THR A 614 2.20 -11.02 -38.69
C THR A 614 1.54 -11.18 -37.33
N SER A 615 2.33 -11.55 -36.32
CA SER A 615 1.84 -11.76 -34.95
C SER A 615 2.70 -11.05 -33.89
N GLY A 616 2.24 -11.09 -32.64
CA GLY A 616 2.95 -10.54 -31.48
C GLY A 616 3.25 -9.04 -31.59
N ASN A 617 4.35 -8.62 -30.96
CA ASN A 617 4.72 -7.21 -30.87
C ASN A 617 5.19 -6.61 -32.20
N LEU A 618 5.64 -7.41 -33.18
CA LEU A 618 5.87 -6.92 -34.54
C LEU A 618 4.56 -6.44 -35.19
N CYS A 619 3.50 -7.25 -35.10
CA CYS A 619 2.17 -6.89 -35.60
C CYS A 619 1.68 -5.58 -34.96
N LYS A 620 1.82 -5.45 -33.62
CA LYS A 620 1.52 -4.20 -32.91
C LYS A 620 2.31 -3.01 -33.46
N ALA A 621 3.61 -3.15 -33.72
CA ALA A 621 4.47 -2.08 -34.22
C ALA A 621 4.08 -1.62 -35.64
N LEU A 622 3.84 -2.57 -36.55
CA LEU A 622 3.41 -2.28 -37.92
C LEU A 622 2.03 -1.59 -37.94
N LEU A 623 1.07 -2.09 -37.15
CA LEU A 623 -0.26 -1.47 -37.02
C LEU A 623 -0.21 -0.08 -36.36
N ALA A 624 0.69 0.15 -35.41
CA ALA A 624 0.86 1.46 -34.78
C ALA A 624 1.35 2.52 -35.78
N ILE A 625 2.32 2.18 -36.65
CA ILE A 625 2.77 3.07 -37.75
C ILE A 625 1.58 3.47 -38.63
N ILE A 626 0.78 2.50 -39.08
CA ILE A 626 -0.37 2.74 -39.95
C ILE A 626 -1.41 3.62 -39.26
N ARG A 627 -1.71 3.36 -37.98
CA ARG A 627 -2.73 4.11 -37.22
C ARG A 627 -2.30 5.54 -36.91
N VAL A 628 -1.03 5.77 -36.55
CA VAL A 628 -0.48 7.12 -36.40
C VAL A 628 -0.54 7.89 -37.72
N MET A 629 -0.21 7.23 -38.84
CA MET A 629 -0.24 7.82 -40.18
C MET A 629 -1.68 8.11 -40.67
N ARG A 630 -2.65 7.26 -40.32
CA ARG A 630 -4.09 7.47 -40.61
C ARG A 630 -4.69 8.58 -39.74
N GLY A 631 -4.37 8.62 -38.45
CA GLY A 631 -4.86 9.67 -37.53
C GLY A 631 -4.24 9.56 -36.13
N ARG A 632 -3.26 10.42 -35.83
CA ARG A 632 -2.59 10.47 -34.52
C ARG A 632 -3.56 10.70 -33.33
N PRO A 633 -4.57 11.59 -33.40
CA PRO A 633 -5.53 11.73 -32.31
C PRO A 633 -6.35 10.46 -32.05
N ALA A 634 -6.83 9.81 -33.12
CA ALA A 634 -7.58 8.55 -33.03
C ALA A 634 -6.73 7.40 -32.47
N PHE A 635 -5.43 7.34 -32.81
CA PHE A 635 -4.49 6.39 -32.19
C PHE A 635 -4.39 6.59 -30.68
N PHE A 636 -4.18 7.83 -30.20
CA PHE A 636 -4.12 8.10 -28.76
C PHE A 636 -5.46 7.92 -28.04
N ALA A 637 -6.58 8.20 -28.71
CA ALA A 637 -7.92 7.87 -28.20
C ALA A 637 -8.10 6.35 -28.01
N GLN A 638 -7.60 5.52 -28.93
CA GLN A 638 -7.58 4.06 -28.78
C GLN A 638 -6.67 3.61 -27.63
N GLN A 639 -5.51 4.25 -27.43
CA GLN A 639 -4.62 3.96 -26.30
C GLN A 639 -5.26 4.29 -24.95
N LEU A 640 -5.81 5.50 -24.79
CA LEU A 640 -6.59 5.88 -23.61
C LEU A 640 -7.80 4.94 -23.39
N LYS A 641 -8.43 4.45 -24.47
CA LYS A 641 -9.52 3.48 -24.38
C LYS A 641 -9.04 2.16 -23.82
N LYS A 642 -7.84 1.67 -24.18
CA LYS A 642 -7.26 0.48 -23.54
C LYS A 642 -6.97 0.76 -22.05
N ALA A 643 -6.33 1.89 -21.75
CA ALA A 643 -5.92 2.26 -20.40
C ALA A 643 -7.09 2.33 -19.41
N LEU A 644 -8.25 2.81 -19.87
CA LEU A 644 -9.48 2.98 -19.10
C LEU A 644 -10.52 1.87 -19.36
N LYS A 645 -10.13 0.70 -19.90
CA LYS A 645 -11.07 -0.41 -20.17
C LYS A 645 -10.76 -1.62 -19.31
N GLY A 646 -11.60 -1.84 -18.31
CA GLY A 646 -11.64 -3.10 -17.57
C GLY A 646 -12.01 -2.88 -16.11
N ILE A 647 -11.48 -3.76 -15.26
CA ILE A 647 -11.47 -3.56 -13.81
C ILE A 647 -10.06 -3.06 -13.46
N GLY A 648 -9.96 -1.79 -13.07
CA GLY A 648 -8.70 -1.08 -12.89
C GLY A 648 -8.28 -0.29 -14.13
N THR A 649 -7.28 0.57 -13.95
CA THR A 649 -6.79 1.52 -14.95
C THR A 649 -5.29 1.27 -15.18
N ASP A 650 -4.82 1.35 -16.43
CA ASP A 650 -3.38 1.45 -16.71
C ASP A 650 -2.94 2.90 -16.49
N GLU A 651 -2.46 3.20 -15.28
CA GLU A 651 -2.02 4.56 -14.97
C GLU A 651 -0.73 4.95 -15.68
N ASP A 652 0.08 4.01 -16.17
CA ASP A 652 1.33 4.33 -16.88
C ASP A 652 1.04 4.76 -18.32
N GLU A 653 0.13 4.08 -19.01
CA GLU A 653 -0.43 4.50 -20.29
C GLU A 653 -1.21 5.83 -20.15
N LEU A 654 -2.11 5.92 -19.16
CA LEU A 654 -2.93 7.12 -18.95
C LEU A 654 -2.07 8.36 -18.67
N ASN A 655 -1.07 8.26 -17.77
CA ASN A 655 -0.15 9.36 -17.49
C ASN A 655 0.68 9.73 -18.71
N ARG A 656 1.19 8.74 -19.45
CA ARG A 656 2.05 8.97 -20.61
C ARG A 656 1.32 9.67 -21.74
N VAL A 657 0.10 9.26 -22.06
CA VAL A 657 -0.71 9.95 -23.06
C VAL A 657 -1.18 11.32 -22.57
N VAL A 658 -1.68 11.44 -21.33
CA VAL A 658 -2.17 12.75 -20.83
C VAL A 658 -1.04 13.78 -20.76
N ILE A 659 0.11 13.45 -20.19
CA ILE A 659 1.25 14.38 -20.10
C ILE A 659 1.80 14.72 -21.49
N SER A 660 2.05 13.73 -22.35
CA SER A 660 2.69 13.98 -23.65
C SER A 660 1.80 14.67 -24.69
N ARG A 661 0.47 14.66 -24.50
CA ARG A 661 -0.50 15.23 -25.46
C ARG A 661 -1.26 16.46 -24.96
N CYS A 662 -1.28 16.75 -23.65
CA CYS A 662 -2.03 17.90 -23.09
C CYS A 662 -1.63 19.26 -23.68
N GLU A 663 -0.38 19.44 -24.12
CA GLU A 663 0.12 20.65 -24.77
C GLU A 663 0.17 20.55 -26.32
N VAL A 664 -0.44 19.52 -26.93
CA VAL A 664 -0.31 19.22 -28.38
C VAL A 664 -1.66 19.10 -29.10
N ASP A 665 -2.43 18.05 -28.85
CA ASP A 665 -3.64 17.68 -29.62
C ASP A 665 -4.72 17.01 -28.75
N MET A 666 -4.67 17.25 -27.43
CA MET A 666 -5.60 16.62 -26.48
C MET A 666 -7.08 16.96 -26.76
N ILE A 667 -7.39 18.12 -27.35
CA ILE A 667 -8.77 18.44 -27.74
C ILE A 667 -9.26 17.45 -28.81
N GLN A 668 -8.47 17.20 -29.87
CA GLN A 668 -8.83 16.23 -30.90
C GLN A 668 -8.83 14.79 -30.38
N ILE A 669 -7.95 14.45 -29.43
CA ILE A 669 -7.96 13.15 -28.77
C ILE A 669 -9.25 12.94 -27.97
N LYS A 670 -9.73 13.96 -27.25
CA LYS A 670 -11.01 13.91 -26.51
C LYS A 670 -12.20 13.72 -27.45
N GLU A 671 -12.22 14.41 -28.60
CA GLU A 671 -13.26 14.23 -29.63
C GLU A 671 -13.30 12.78 -30.15
N GLU A 672 -12.16 12.22 -30.56
CA GLU A 672 -12.11 10.84 -31.06
C GLU A 672 -12.39 9.82 -29.95
N TYR A 673 -12.00 10.12 -28.72
CA TYR A 673 -12.36 9.30 -27.56
C TYR A 673 -13.87 9.22 -27.39
N GLU A 674 -14.56 10.36 -27.44
CA GLU A 674 -16.02 10.40 -27.34
C GLU A 674 -16.70 9.74 -28.55
N ASN A 675 -16.18 9.93 -29.77
CA ASN A 675 -16.68 9.22 -30.97
C ASN A 675 -16.62 7.69 -30.80
N ILE A 676 -15.52 7.17 -30.24
CA ILE A 676 -15.24 5.74 -30.07
C ILE A 676 -15.95 5.12 -28.84
N MET A 677 -16.13 5.89 -27.76
CA MET A 677 -16.64 5.39 -26.47
C MET A 677 -18.06 5.82 -26.14
N LYS A 678 -18.63 6.78 -26.90
CA LYS A 678 -19.93 7.45 -26.62
C LYS A 678 -19.99 8.03 -25.19
N ARG A 679 -18.83 8.43 -24.67
CA ARG A 679 -18.60 8.99 -23.33
C ARG A 679 -17.35 9.87 -23.39
N THR A 680 -17.40 11.08 -22.82
CA THR A 680 -16.23 11.96 -22.75
C THR A 680 -15.08 11.32 -21.95
N LEU A 681 -13.85 11.67 -22.30
CA LEU A 681 -12.64 11.18 -21.63
C LEU A 681 -12.64 11.58 -20.14
N GLU A 682 -13.03 12.82 -19.85
CA GLU A 682 -13.08 13.38 -18.49
C GLU A 682 -14.05 12.60 -17.61
N LYS A 683 -15.26 12.29 -18.11
CA LYS A 683 -16.23 11.48 -17.37
C LYS A 683 -15.70 10.07 -17.11
N HIS A 684 -14.86 9.53 -17.99
CA HIS A 684 -14.27 8.20 -17.79
C HIS A 684 -13.16 8.26 -16.73
N VAL A 685 -12.21 9.18 -16.88
CA VAL A 685 -11.17 9.47 -15.87
C VAL A 685 -11.79 9.75 -14.51
N GLU A 686 -12.92 10.46 -14.45
CA GLU A 686 -13.61 10.78 -13.19
C GLU A 686 -14.16 9.55 -12.44
N SER A 687 -14.58 8.49 -13.16
CA SER A 687 -15.06 7.24 -12.54
C SER A 687 -13.94 6.26 -12.21
N ASP A 688 -12.92 6.19 -13.06
CA ASP A 688 -11.83 5.21 -12.94
C ASP A 688 -10.77 5.64 -11.93
N THR A 689 -10.44 6.94 -11.90
CA THR A 689 -9.42 7.49 -11.01
C THR A 689 -10.03 8.12 -9.75
N SER A 690 -9.22 8.42 -8.74
CA SER A 690 -9.72 9.04 -7.51
C SER A 690 -8.71 9.97 -6.82
N SER A 691 -9.14 10.64 -5.75
CA SER A 691 -8.32 11.56 -4.95
C SER A 691 -7.67 12.69 -5.77
N HIS A 692 -6.53 13.22 -5.32
CA HIS A 692 -5.77 14.29 -5.98
C HIS A 692 -5.20 13.86 -7.34
N TYR A 693 -4.94 12.56 -7.55
CA TYR A 693 -4.56 12.00 -8.86
C TYR A 693 -5.63 12.26 -9.93
N ARG A 694 -6.90 12.04 -9.60
CA ARG A 694 -8.03 12.44 -10.46
C ARG A 694 -8.07 13.95 -10.68
N LYS A 695 -7.88 14.76 -9.63
CA LYS A 695 -7.92 16.23 -9.74
C LYS A 695 -6.89 16.73 -10.77
N ILE A 696 -5.63 16.31 -10.68
CA ILE A 696 -4.59 16.74 -11.64
C ILE A 696 -4.85 16.24 -13.06
N LEU A 697 -5.32 15.00 -13.25
CA LEU A 697 -5.68 14.50 -14.58
C LEU A 697 -6.80 15.33 -15.21
N LEU A 698 -7.88 15.61 -14.45
CA LEU A 698 -8.96 16.48 -14.93
C LEU A 698 -8.47 17.91 -15.19
N GLU A 699 -7.56 18.45 -14.35
CA GLU A 699 -6.94 19.75 -14.56
C GLU A 699 -6.13 19.81 -15.87
N LEU A 700 -5.44 18.74 -16.25
CA LEU A 700 -4.73 18.64 -17.53
C LEU A 700 -5.68 18.46 -18.73
N LEU A 701 -6.88 17.90 -18.52
CA LEU A 701 -7.90 17.68 -19.55
C LEU A 701 -8.89 18.84 -19.75
N LYS A 702 -8.95 19.81 -18.82
CA LYS A 702 -9.76 21.04 -18.96
C LYS A 702 -9.43 21.79 -20.25
N ASP A 703 -10.47 22.23 -20.95
CA ASP A 703 -10.32 23.00 -22.19
C ASP A 703 -9.74 24.39 -21.91
N PRO A 704 -9.01 25.02 -22.85
CA PRO A 704 -8.40 26.32 -22.63
C PRO A 704 -9.40 27.43 -22.28
N SER A 705 -10.64 27.34 -22.77
CA SER A 705 -11.75 28.24 -22.44
C SER A 705 -12.26 28.13 -21.00
N GLN A 706 -11.99 27.01 -20.33
CA GLN A 706 -12.40 26.73 -18.94
C GLN A 706 -11.32 27.16 -17.92
N ARG A 707 -10.13 27.57 -18.38
CA ARG A 707 -9.01 27.97 -17.50
C ARG A 707 -9.09 29.43 -17.13
N THR A 708 -9.28 29.72 -15.85
CA THR A 708 -9.27 31.08 -15.30
C THR A 708 -7.86 31.65 -15.21
N GLN A 709 -7.51 32.55 -16.14
CA GLN A 709 -6.24 33.30 -16.13
C GLN A 709 -6.30 34.47 -15.13
N LYS A 710 -6.35 34.19 -13.82
CA LYS A 710 -6.18 35.23 -12.78
C LYS A 710 -4.75 35.21 -12.26
N ALA A 711 -4.07 36.34 -12.40
CA ALA A 711 -2.76 36.59 -11.80
C ALA A 711 -2.72 36.19 -10.32
N GLY A 712 -1.61 35.58 -9.89
CA GLY A 712 -1.40 35.10 -8.52
C GLY A 712 -1.27 36.22 -7.47
N ASN A 713 -2.39 36.87 -7.18
CA ASN A 713 -2.75 37.54 -5.93
C ASN A 713 -4.23 37.28 -5.60
N ALA A 714 -4.82 36.25 -6.20
CA ALA A 714 -6.18 35.83 -5.93
C ALA A 714 -6.29 35.29 -4.48
N LYS A 715 -6.85 36.12 -3.60
CA LYS A 715 -7.94 35.59 -2.76
C LYS A 715 -8.90 34.89 -3.71
N PHE A 716 -9.22 33.62 -3.47
CA PHE A 716 -10.12 32.87 -4.33
C PHE A 716 -11.49 33.54 -4.35
N GLU A 717 -11.75 34.36 -5.36
CA GLU A 717 -13.13 34.70 -5.74
C GLU A 717 -13.77 33.41 -6.22
N ASN A 718 -14.87 33.06 -5.57
CA ASN A 718 -15.66 31.86 -5.80
C ASN A 718 -15.80 31.58 -7.30
N VAL A 719 -15.23 30.45 -7.74
CA VAL A 719 -15.80 29.75 -8.88
C VAL A 719 -17.14 29.21 -8.37
N GLU A 720 -18.24 29.72 -8.92
CA GLU A 720 -19.55 29.12 -8.70
C GLU A 720 -19.55 27.71 -9.31
N LEU A 721 -19.23 26.73 -8.47
CA LEU A 721 -19.76 25.39 -8.62
C LEU A 721 -21.29 25.49 -8.68
N PRO A 722 -21.99 24.70 -9.51
CA PRO A 722 -23.45 24.67 -9.52
C PRO A 722 -23.93 24.44 -8.09
N GLY A 723 -24.72 25.39 -7.59
CA GLY A 723 -24.72 25.76 -6.18
C GLY A 723 -24.70 24.57 -5.21
N TYR A 724 -23.63 24.49 -4.41
CA TYR A 724 -23.80 23.93 -3.07
C TYR A 724 -24.61 24.96 -2.29
N GLU A 725 -25.94 24.94 -2.48
CA GLU A 725 -26.86 25.45 -1.49
C GLU A 725 -26.36 24.95 -0.14
N GLN A 726 -26.24 25.83 0.85
CA GLN A 726 -26.12 25.37 2.23
C GLN A 726 -27.26 24.36 2.41
N PRO A 727 -26.99 23.07 2.73
CA PRO A 727 -28.05 22.09 2.82
C PRO A 727 -29.04 22.62 3.84
N ALA A 728 -30.22 23.00 3.34
CA ALA A 728 -31.17 23.84 4.06
C ALA A 728 -31.35 23.25 5.45
N VAL A 729 -30.96 24.02 6.49
CA VAL A 729 -30.75 23.59 7.89
C VAL A 729 -31.56 22.33 8.13
N TYR A 730 -30.88 21.16 8.08
CA TYR A 730 -31.56 19.87 8.07
C TYR A 730 -32.53 19.86 9.24
N LYS A 731 -33.83 19.98 8.94
CA LYS A 731 -34.86 20.01 9.98
C LYS A 731 -34.74 18.69 10.72
N GLU A 732 -34.26 18.79 11.95
CA GLU A 732 -33.83 17.64 12.77
C GLU A 732 -35.01 16.74 13.16
N ASP A 733 -36.24 17.18 12.81
CA ASP A 733 -37.53 16.50 12.97
C ASP A 733 -37.76 15.34 11.96
N LEU A 734 -36.77 14.94 11.18
CA LEU A 734 -36.83 13.69 10.41
C LEU A 734 -36.83 12.51 11.37
N ILE A 735 -38.04 12.00 11.65
CA ILE A 735 -38.31 10.82 12.50
C ILE A 735 -37.35 9.68 12.11
N GLN A 736 -36.38 9.37 12.97
CA GLN A 736 -35.45 8.26 12.76
C GLN A 736 -36.24 6.97 12.59
N GLN A 737 -36.06 6.30 11.45
CA GLN A 737 -36.82 5.11 11.09
C GLN A 737 -35.89 3.98 10.65
N GLY A 738 -35.91 2.89 11.42
CA GLY A 738 -35.31 1.63 11.02
C GLY A 738 -36.12 0.91 9.94
N THR A 739 -35.46 0.04 9.17
CA THR A 739 -36.09 -0.87 8.22
C THR A 739 -36.73 -2.10 8.89
N MET A 740 -36.36 -2.45 10.12
CA MET A 740 -36.82 -3.64 10.85
C MET A 740 -37.71 -3.32 12.05
N PRO A 741 -39.03 -3.11 11.86
CA PRO A 741 -39.99 -3.06 12.96
C PRO A 741 -40.16 -4.42 13.65
N ALA A 742 -40.80 -4.42 14.83
CA ALA A 742 -41.22 -5.66 15.48
C ALA A 742 -42.28 -6.39 14.63
N ALA A 743 -42.08 -7.68 14.39
CA ALA A 743 -43.04 -8.49 13.63
C ALA A 743 -44.37 -8.63 14.39
N PRO A 744 -45.53 -8.47 13.71
CA PRO A 744 -46.84 -8.73 14.31
C PRO A 744 -47.02 -10.23 14.59
N ASN A 745 -47.87 -10.58 15.57
CA ASN A 745 -48.22 -11.96 15.92
C ASN A 745 -47.01 -12.87 16.25
N PHE A 746 -45.94 -12.28 16.79
CA PHE A 746 -44.69 -12.96 17.12
C PHE A 746 -44.86 -14.07 18.18
N ASP A 747 -44.24 -15.22 17.92
CA ASP A 747 -44.22 -16.40 18.78
C ASP A 747 -42.79 -16.98 18.76
N ALA A 748 -42.02 -16.66 19.80
CA ALA A 748 -40.62 -17.09 19.93
C ALA A 748 -40.45 -18.62 19.92
N GLY A 749 -41.42 -19.35 20.46
CA GLY A 749 -41.39 -20.82 20.53
C GLY A 749 -41.63 -21.47 19.17
N ARG A 750 -42.52 -20.88 18.35
CA ARG A 750 -42.78 -21.32 16.98
C ARG A 750 -41.63 -20.99 16.04
N ASP A 751 -41.06 -19.79 16.15
CA ASP A 751 -39.87 -19.42 15.38
C ASP A 751 -38.68 -20.31 15.75
N ALA A 752 -38.48 -20.63 17.04
CA ALA A 752 -37.45 -21.57 17.47
C ALA A 752 -37.65 -23.00 16.89
N ASP A 753 -38.88 -23.53 16.87
CA ASP A 753 -39.18 -24.81 16.22
C ASP A 753 -38.89 -24.78 14.71
N ALA A 754 -39.28 -23.69 14.04
CA ALA A 754 -39.10 -23.54 12.60
C ALA A 754 -37.62 -23.44 12.22
N LEU A 755 -36.82 -22.66 12.95
CA LEU A 755 -35.36 -22.61 12.80
C LEU A 755 -34.73 -23.98 13.08
N ARG A 756 -35.15 -24.68 14.15
CA ARG A 756 -34.64 -26.03 14.43
C ARG A 756 -34.96 -27.01 13.32
N LYS A 757 -36.14 -26.92 12.71
CA LYS A 757 -36.56 -27.76 11.57
C LYS A 757 -35.76 -27.42 10.31
N ALA A 758 -35.51 -26.15 10.04
CA ALA A 758 -34.68 -25.68 8.92
C ALA A 758 -33.23 -26.20 9.01
N MET A 759 -32.73 -26.37 10.24
CA MET A 759 -31.39 -26.91 10.58
C MET A 759 -31.42 -28.41 10.92
N LYS A 760 -32.35 -29.20 10.36
CA LYS A 760 -32.49 -30.64 10.68
C LYS A 760 -32.45 -31.52 9.43
N GLY A 761 -31.27 -32.03 9.10
CA GLY A 761 -31.12 -33.08 8.11
C GLY A 761 -29.75 -33.10 7.48
N LEU A 762 -29.68 -33.55 6.23
CA LEU A 762 -28.55 -33.28 5.35
C LEU A 762 -28.88 -32.01 4.56
N GLY A 763 -28.18 -30.93 4.84
CA GLY A 763 -28.47 -29.60 4.32
C GLY A 763 -29.40 -28.77 5.21
N THR A 764 -29.51 -27.49 4.89
CA THR A 764 -30.18 -26.46 5.69
C THR A 764 -31.19 -25.73 4.80
N ASP A 765 -32.31 -25.25 5.37
CA ASP A 765 -33.28 -24.41 4.63
C ASP A 765 -32.98 -22.92 4.89
N GLU A 766 -32.09 -22.34 4.08
CA GLU A 766 -31.69 -20.94 4.22
C GLU A 766 -32.87 -19.98 4.02
N LYS A 767 -33.91 -20.37 3.28
CA LYS A 767 -35.10 -19.52 3.07
C LYS A 767 -35.88 -19.35 4.38
N VAL A 768 -35.99 -20.41 5.19
CA VAL A 768 -36.60 -20.30 6.52
C VAL A 768 -35.73 -19.47 7.46
N LEU A 769 -34.40 -19.64 7.42
CA LEU A 769 -33.48 -18.80 8.21
C LEU A 769 -33.63 -17.31 7.86
N ILE A 770 -33.63 -16.96 6.57
CA ILE A 770 -33.78 -15.59 6.08
C ILE A 770 -35.15 -15.01 6.43
N SER A 771 -36.24 -15.73 6.12
CA SER A 771 -37.60 -15.22 6.30
C SER A 771 -37.97 -15.01 7.76
N ILE A 772 -37.40 -15.77 8.70
CA ILE A 772 -37.53 -15.52 10.14
C ILE A 772 -36.53 -14.42 10.56
N LEU A 773 -35.23 -14.67 10.50
CA LEU A 773 -34.26 -13.80 11.18
C LEU A 773 -34.09 -12.43 10.52
N GLY A 774 -34.34 -12.31 9.21
CA GLY A 774 -34.40 -11.04 8.48
C GLY A 774 -35.72 -10.27 8.64
N ASN A 775 -36.71 -10.82 9.36
CA ASN A 775 -38.00 -10.18 9.66
C ASN A 775 -38.36 -10.26 11.16
N ARG A 776 -37.37 -10.24 12.05
CA ARG A 776 -37.56 -10.11 13.50
C ARG A 776 -36.64 -9.03 14.00
N ASN A 777 -37.15 -8.09 14.79
CA ASN A 777 -36.31 -7.09 15.42
C ASN A 777 -35.42 -7.71 16.51
N THR A 778 -34.46 -6.96 17.04
CA THR A 778 -33.44 -7.47 17.97
C THR A 778 -34.09 -8.07 19.22
N ALA A 779 -35.08 -7.40 19.81
CA ALA A 779 -35.79 -7.91 20.98
C ALA A 779 -36.46 -9.27 20.71
N GLN A 780 -37.08 -9.45 19.55
CA GLN A 780 -37.66 -10.72 19.12
C GLN A 780 -36.59 -11.78 18.87
N ARG A 781 -35.47 -11.45 18.22
CA ARG A 781 -34.35 -12.38 18.01
C ARG A 781 -33.71 -12.85 19.33
N MET A 782 -33.65 -11.98 20.35
CA MET A 782 -33.23 -12.40 21.71
C MET A 782 -34.24 -13.35 22.37
N GLN A 783 -35.55 -13.11 22.20
CA GLN A 783 -36.59 -14.03 22.70
C GLN A 783 -36.54 -15.39 21.97
N ILE A 784 -36.26 -15.42 20.66
CA ILE A 784 -36.00 -16.67 19.92
C ILE A 784 -34.77 -17.39 20.47
N LYS A 785 -33.64 -16.68 20.68
CA LYS A 785 -32.39 -17.23 21.25
C LYS A 785 -32.64 -17.90 22.60
N ALA A 786 -33.44 -17.28 23.46
CA ALA A 786 -33.87 -17.85 24.74
C ALA A 786 -34.80 -19.06 24.56
N ALA A 787 -35.89 -18.92 23.79
CA ALA A 787 -36.87 -20.01 23.59
C ALA A 787 -36.25 -21.25 22.93
N PHE A 788 -35.30 -21.08 22.01
CA PHE A 788 -34.55 -22.18 21.40
C PHE A 788 -33.72 -22.95 22.44
N LYS A 789 -33.07 -22.23 23.35
CA LYS A 789 -32.29 -22.83 24.45
C LYS A 789 -33.19 -23.54 25.46
N ASP A 790 -34.24 -22.88 25.93
CA ASP A 790 -35.12 -23.40 26.98
C ASP A 790 -35.92 -24.62 26.51
N LYS A 791 -36.39 -24.60 25.26
CA LYS A 791 -37.23 -25.67 24.69
C LYS A 791 -36.44 -26.85 24.13
N LEU A 792 -35.25 -26.62 23.58
CA LEU A 792 -34.50 -27.63 22.83
C LEU A 792 -33.18 -28.03 23.50
N GLY A 793 -32.73 -27.31 24.53
CA GLY A 793 -31.45 -27.55 25.20
C GLY A 793 -30.21 -27.26 24.33
N ARG A 794 -30.36 -26.42 23.29
CA ARG A 794 -29.31 -26.14 22.29
C ARG A 794 -29.01 -24.64 22.18
N ASP A 795 -27.81 -24.30 21.75
CA ASP A 795 -27.46 -22.91 21.46
C ASP A 795 -27.72 -22.58 19.99
N LEU A 796 -28.55 -21.55 19.74
CA LEU A 796 -28.96 -21.17 18.39
C LEU A 796 -27.79 -20.63 17.55
N ILE A 797 -26.84 -19.91 18.15
CA ILE A 797 -25.68 -19.38 17.41
C ILE A 797 -24.76 -20.54 17.00
N SER A 798 -24.52 -21.49 17.90
CA SER A 798 -23.76 -22.71 17.60
C SER A 798 -24.40 -23.52 16.46
N ASP A 799 -25.72 -23.73 16.51
CA ASP A 799 -26.44 -24.46 15.45
C ASP A 799 -26.35 -23.72 14.10
N LEU A 800 -26.60 -22.40 14.07
CA LEU A 800 -26.45 -21.59 12.84
C LEU A 800 -25.03 -21.67 12.26
N LYS A 801 -23.99 -21.70 13.10
CA LYS A 801 -22.58 -21.77 12.68
C LYS A 801 -22.13 -23.16 12.24
N SER A 802 -22.77 -24.24 12.70
CA SER A 802 -22.51 -25.58 12.17
C SER A 802 -23.23 -25.86 10.85
N GLU A 803 -24.38 -25.23 10.65
CA GLU A 803 -25.29 -25.50 9.51
C GLU A 803 -25.03 -24.56 8.33
N THR A 804 -24.51 -23.35 8.58
CA THR A 804 -24.23 -22.35 7.53
C THR A 804 -22.75 -21.97 7.48
N SER A 805 -22.28 -21.49 6.32
CA SER A 805 -20.88 -21.10 6.11
C SER A 805 -20.72 -19.72 5.46
N GLY A 806 -19.46 -19.28 5.28
CA GLY A 806 -19.11 -18.05 4.58
C GLY A 806 -19.68 -16.77 5.20
N ASN A 807 -19.93 -15.76 4.36
CA ASN A 807 -20.44 -14.46 4.82
C ASN A 807 -21.91 -14.51 5.28
N PHE A 808 -22.70 -15.48 4.79
CA PHE A 808 -24.06 -15.73 5.28
C PHE A 808 -24.06 -16.15 6.75
N SER A 809 -23.21 -17.11 7.15
CA SER A 809 -23.01 -17.51 8.54
C SER A 809 -22.53 -16.36 9.43
N LYS A 810 -21.55 -15.58 8.95
CA LYS A 810 -21.02 -14.38 9.66
C LYS A 810 -22.07 -13.28 9.86
N LEU A 811 -23.07 -13.18 8.97
CA LEU A 811 -24.18 -12.23 9.05
C LEU A 811 -25.22 -12.74 10.05
N LEU A 812 -25.61 -14.02 9.96
CA LEU A 812 -26.52 -14.67 10.92
C LEU A 812 -25.99 -14.61 12.36
N GLU A 813 -24.71 -14.91 12.58
CA GLU A 813 -24.06 -14.82 13.91
C GLU A 813 -24.20 -13.41 14.52
N ARG A 814 -23.90 -12.36 13.74
CA ARG A 814 -24.01 -10.96 14.20
C ARG A 814 -25.46 -10.52 14.41
N LEU A 815 -26.39 -11.01 13.58
CA LEU A 815 -27.81 -10.70 13.71
C LEU A 815 -28.39 -11.28 15.02
N MET A 816 -27.79 -12.34 15.56
CA MET A 816 -28.13 -12.99 16.83
C MET A 816 -27.37 -12.44 18.05
N MET A 817 -26.62 -11.35 17.89
CA MET A 817 -26.07 -10.56 18.99
C MET A 817 -27.05 -9.42 19.35
N ASP A 818 -27.11 -9.03 20.62
CA ASP A 818 -27.69 -7.73 20.94
C ASP A 818 -26.78 -6.60 20.44
N PRO A 819 -27.26 -5.36 20.25
CA PRO A 819 -26.47 -4.35 19.57
C PRO A 819 -25.27 -3.86 20.41
N VAL A 820 -25.33 -3.95 21.74
CA VAL A 820 -24.17 -3.68 22.63
C VAL A 820 -23.17 -4.82 22.55
N GLU A 821 -23.62 -6.08 22.58
CA GLU A 821 -22.80 -7.27 22.35
C GLU A 821 -22.08 -7.19 20.99
N LEU A 822 -22.77 -6.76 19.92
CA LEU A 822 -22.22 -6.57 18.58
C LEU A 822 -21.18 -5.44 18.52
N ASP A 823 -21.47 -4.27 19.10
CA ASP A 823 -20.47 -3.18 19.18
C ASP A 823 -19.23 -3.64 19.97
N CYS A 824 -19.40 -4.40 21.06
CA CYS A 824 -18.28 -4.97 21.83
C CYS A 824 -17.48 -6.00 21.02
N PHE A 825 -18.15 -6.86 20.25
CA PHE A 825 -17.52 -7.84 19.38
C PHE A 825 -16.71 -7.17 18.26
N GLU A 826 -17.28 -6.19 17.58
CA GLU A 826 -16.60 -5.46 16.50
C GLU A 826 -15.41 -4.64 17.04
N LEU A 827 -15.56 -3.95 18.19
CA LEU A 827 -14.44 -3.30 18.88
C LEU A 827 -13.36 -4.31 19.31
N LYS A 828 -13.74 -5.52 19.78
CA LYS A 828 -12.76 -6.53 20.16
C LYS A 828 -12.01 -7.08 18.96
N GLN A 829 -12.68 -7.23 17.82
CA GLN A 829 -12.07 -7.66 16.57
C GLN A 829 -11.17 -6.56 15.98
N ALA A 830 -11.51 -5.27 16.17
CA ALA A 830 -10.71 -4.14 15.70
C ALA A 830 -9.35 -3.97 16.41
N VAL A 831 -9.21 -4.49 17.64
CA VAL A 831 -7.98 -4.46 18.46
C VAL A 831 -7.36 -5.85 18.67
N LYS A 832 -7.63 -6.79 17.76
CA LYS A 832 -7.21 -8.19 17.87
C LYS A 832 -6.43 -8.63 16.64
N GLY A 833 -5.13 -8.73 16.81
CA GLY A 833 -4.23 -9.30 15.81
C GLY A 833 -2.91 -8.54 15.81
N LEU A 834 -2.34 -8.42 14.61
CA LEU A 834 -1.25 -7.48 14.34
C LEU A 834 -1.85 -6.31 13.55
N GLY A 835 -1.75 -5.10 14.10
CA GLY A 835 -2.40 -3.90 13.58
C GLY A 835 -3.81 -3.71 14.12
N THR A 836 -4.32 -2.49 13.94
CA THR A 836 -5.61 -2.01 14.42
C THR A 836 -6.55 -1.78 13.23
N ASP A 837 -7.86 -1.93 13.41
CA ASP A 837 -8.87 -1.41 12.48
C ASP A 837 -9.36 -0.05 12.99
N GLU A 838 -8.62 1.01 12.65
CA GLU A 838 -8.93 2.36 13.11
C GLU A 838 -10.28 2.85 12.56
N GLU A 839 -10.67 2.42 11.35
CA GLU A 839 -11.97 2.77 10.75
C GLU A 839 -13.13 2.27 11.64
N THR A 840 -13.07 1.02 12.10
CA THR A 840 -14.09 0.45 12.99
C THR A 840 -14.08 1.11 14.37
N LEU A 841 -12.91 1.40 14.95
CA LEU A 841 -12.82 2.14 16.22
C LEU A 841 -13.46 3.53 16.13
N ILE A 842 -13.14 4.28 15.06
CA ILE A 842 -13.66 5.63 14.80
C ILE A 842 -15.17 5.59 14.56
N GLU A 843 -15.65 4.69 13.68
CA GLU A 843 -17.07 4.57 13.36
C GLU A 843 -17.92 4.29 14.60
N ILE A 844 -17.46 3.40 15.49
CA ILE A 844 -18.18 3.07 16.71
C ILE A 844 -18.11 4.25 17.69
N LEU A 845 -16.91 4.71 18.05
CA LEU A 845 -16.74 5.66 19.14
C LEU A 845 -17.24 7.08 18.80
N ALA A 846 -17.24 7.49 17.52
CA ALA A 846 -17.76 8.79 17.10
C ALA A 846 -19.29 8.81 16.87
N SER A 847 -19.92 7.67 16.57
CA SER A 847 -21.32 7.65 16.09
C SER A 847 -22.37 7.19 17.13
N ARG A 848 -21.98 6.53 18.22
CA ARG A 848 -22.93 6.07 19.26
C ARG A 848 -23.24 7.18 20.28
N SER A 849 -24.38 7.08 20.99
CA SER A 849 -24.77 8.01 22.06
C SER A 849 -23.99 7.77 23.35
N ASN A 850 -24.01 8.72 24.28
CA ASN A 850 -23.35 8.59 25.58
C ASN A 850 -23.77 7.34 26.35
N GLU A 851 -25.09 7.11 26.45
CA GLU A 851 -25.68 5.93 27.11
C GLU A 851 -25.15 4.64 26.48
N ARG A 852 -25.08 4.60 25.15
CA ARG A 852 -24.59 3.45 24.41
C ARG A 852 -23.08 3.24 24.60
N ILE A 853 -22.27 4.28 24.57
CA ILE A 853 -20.83 4.19 24.86
C ILE A 853 -20.60 3.65 26.28
N LYS A 854 -21.35 4.12 27.27
CA LYS A 854 -21.29 3.61 28.66
C LYS A 854 -21.66 2.12 28.72
N ALA A 855 -22.79 1.72 28.12
CA ALA A 855 -23.19 0.32 28.03
C ALA A 855 -22.13 -0.57 27.34
N ILE A 856 -21.48 -0.08 26.28
CA ILE A 856 -20.37 -0.77 25.59
C ILE A 856 -19.18 -0.94 26.56
N THR A 857 -18.72 0.11 27.24
CA THR A 857 -17.56 0.01 28.15
C THR A 857 -17.79 -0.98 29.28
N GLU A 858 -18.99 -1.01 29.86
CA GLU A 858 -19.37 -1.97 30.89
C GLU A 858 -19.49 -3.41 30.34
N SER A 859 -20.15 -3.58 29.19
CA SER A 859 -20.39 -4.90 28.61
C SER A 859 -19.08 -5.53 28.12
N TYR A 860 -18.18 -4.75 27.52
CA TYR A 860 -16.86 -5.21 27.08
C TYR A 860 -16.04 -5.77 28.25
N GLN A 861 -16.05 -5.10 29.41
CA GLN A 861 -15.40 -5.60 30.62
C GLN A 861 -16.03 -6.92 31.12
N LYS A 862 -17.36 -7.06 31.05
CA LYS A 862 -18.09 -8.29 31.44
C LYS A 862 -17.80 -9.44 30.48
N LEU A 863 -17.72 -9.18 29.17
CA LEU A 863 -17.50 -10.18 28.11
C LEU A 863 -16.04 -10.66 28.00
N TYR A 864 -15.06 -9.77 28.18
CA TYR A 864 -13.64 -10.06 27.91
C TYR A 864 -12.72 -9.98 29.13
N GLY A 865 -13.24 -9.62 30.31
CA GLY A 865 -12.48 -9.52 31.55
C GLY A 865 -11.43 -8.41 31.60
N LYS A 866 -11.32 -7.58 30.54
CA LYS A 866 -10.36 -6.48 30.40
C LYS A 866 -11.11 -5.20 29.95
N PRO A 867 -10.75 -4.01 30.45
CA PRO A 867 -11.44 -2.78 30.05
C PRO A 867 -11.18 -2.47 28.57
N LEU A 868 -12.20 -2.00 27.85
CA LEU A 868 -12.06 -1.51 26.47
C LEU A 868 -10.91 -0.50 26.36
N GLU A 869 -10.81 0.41 27.33
CA GLU A 869 -9.74 1.40 27.37
C GLU A 869 -8.35 0.79 27.48
N LYS A 870 -8.19 -0.33 28.20
CA LYS A 870 -6.90 -1.01 28.31
C LYS A 870 -6.53 -1.75 27.03
N ASP A 871 -7.49 -2.22 26.25
CA ASP A 871 -7.24 -2.79 24.91
C ASP A 871 -6.91 -1.67 23.90
N VAL A 872 -7.73 -0.62 23.80
CA VAL A 872 -7.52 0.52 22.89
C VAL A 872 -6.19 1.24 23.19
N LYS A 873 -5.84 1.47 24.47
CA LYS A 873 -4.56 2.12 24.85
C LYS A 873 -3.33 1.25 24.55
N SER A 874 -3.47 -0.08 24.50
CA SER A 874 -2.36 -0.98 24.13
C SER A 874 -2.15 -1.08 22.62
N ASP A 875 -3.19 -0.87 21.82
CA ASP A 875 -3.16 -1.01 20.36
C ASP A 875 -2.90 0.33 19.64
N THR A 876 -3.30 1.46 20.26
CA THR A 876 -3.17 2.82 19.69
C THR A 876 -2.15 3.69 20.43
N SER A 877 -1.71 4.78 19.79
CA SER A 877 -0.75 5.72 20.39
C SER A 877 -1.03 7.19 20.02
N GLY A 878 -0.21 8.10 20.55
CA GLY A 878 -0.28 9.54 20.25
C GLY A 878 -1.63 10.19 20.54
N ASP A 879 -1.96 11.22 19.76
CA ASP A 879 -3.21 11.97 19.84
C ASP A 879 -4.43 11.19 19.35
N PHE A 880 -4.24 10.24 18.43
CA PHE A 880 -5.32 9.35 18.04
C PHE A 880 -5.83 8.53 19.22
N ARG A 881 -4.93 7.96 20.04
CA ARG A 881 -5.30 7.33 21.32
C ARG A 881 -6.02 8.29 22.26
N ARG A 882 -5.56 9.55 22.36
CA ARG A 882 -6.24 10.57 23.20
C ARG A 882 -7.67 10.83 22.71
N LEU A 883 -7.88 10.90 21.39
CA LEU A 883 -9.20 11.11 20.79
C LEU A 883 -10.16 9.95 21.09
N LEU A 884 -9.72 8.70 20.89
CA LEU A 884 -10.55 7.53 21.17
C LEU A 884 -10.90 7.42 22.66
N VAL A 885 -9.94 7.70 23.56
CA VAL A 885 -10.18 7.74 25.00
C VAL A 885 -11.19 8.83 25.37
N SER A 886 -11.11 10.04 24.80
CA SER A 886 -12.11 11.10 25.00
C SER A 886 -13.52 10.64 24.59
N LEU A 887 -13.67 10.02 23.41
CA LEU A 887 -14.96 9.55 22.92
C LEU A 887 -15.57 8.45 23.81
N MET A 888 -14.73 7.51 24.27
CA MET A 888 -15.12 6.40 25.15
C MET A 888 -15.62 6.85 26.53
N GLN A 889 -15.37 8.08 26.97
CA GLN A 889 -15.93 8.57 28.23
C GLN A 889 -17.46 8.71 28.19
N GLY A 890 -18.06 8.84 27.00
CA GLY A 890 -19.52 8.96 26.86
C GLY A 890 -20.10 10.14 27.63
N ASN A 891 -19.40 11.28 27.64
CA ASN A 891 -19.72 12.49 28.39
C ASN A 891 -19.90 13.74 27.50
N ARG A 892 -20.16 13.56 26.20
CA ARG A 892 -20.46 14.68 25.27
C ARG A 892 -21.77 15.35 25.72
N PRO A 893 -21.90 16.67 25.80
CA PRO A 893 -23.21 17.28 26.04
C PRO A 893 -24.21 16.90 24.93
N GLU A 894 -25.40 16.37 25.28
CA GLU A 894 -26.44 15.98 24.31
C GLU A 894 -27.59 17.02 24.23
N THR A 895 -27.35 18.26 24.69
CA THR A 895 -28.32 19.37 24.56
C THR A 895 -28.40 19.91 23.13
N THR A 896 -29.61 20.27 22.71
CA THR A 896 -29.88 20.97 21.45
C THR A 896 -29.80 22.49 21.56
N GLU A 897 -29.69 23.03 22.79
CA GLU A 897 -29.47 24.45 23.02
C GLU A 897 -28.08 24.89 22.53
N VAL A 898 -28.03 26.08 21.94
CA VAL A 898 -26.80 26.66 21.35
C VAL A 898 -26.47 27.97 22.04
N ASP A 899 -25.27 28.04 22.61
CA ASP A 899 -24.68 29.30 23.06
C ASP A 899 -23.89 29.91 21.90
N VAL A 900 -24.47 30.92 21.26
CA VAL A 900 -23.93 31.59 20.08
C VAL A 900 -22.65 32.37 20.40
N GLU A 901 -22.53 32.97 21.58
CA GLU A 901 -21.30 33.69 21.96
C GLU A 901 -20.19 32.72 22.31
N LYS A 902 -20.50 31.61 22.99
CA LYS A 902 -19.53 30.53 23.19
C LYS A 902 -19.15 29.86 21.87
N ALA A 903 -20.06 29.76 20.89
CA ALA A 903 -19.75 29.24 19.56
C ALA A 903 -18.71 30.12 18.82
N LYS A 904 -18.83 31.44 18.91
CA LYS A 904 -17.81 32.39 18.38
C LYS A 904 -16.48 32.27 19.11
N GLN A 905 -16.50 32.19 20.45
CA GLN A 905 -15.28 32.02 21.25
C GLN A 905 -14.57 30.71 20.94
N ASP A 906 -15.30 29.60 20.86
CA ASP A 906 -14.74 28.29 20.52
C ASP A 906 -14.26 28.25 19.06
N ALA A 907 -14.96 28.91 18.12
CA ALA A 907 -14.47 29.06 16.75
C ALA A 907 -13.16 29.87 16.69
N GLN A 908 -13.05 30.96 17.45
CA GLN A 908 -11.80 31.69 17.60
C GLN A 908 -10.71 30.82 18.26
N GLU A 909 -11.05 30.02 19.27
CA GLU A 909 -10.11 29.10 19.90
C GLU A 909 -9.60 28.03 18.91
N ILE A 910 -10.39 27.55 17.95
CA ILE A 910 -9.91 26.69 16.86
C ILE A 910 -8.92 27.44 15.96
N ILE A 911 -9.19 28.70 15.62
CA ILE A 911 -8.28 29.55 14.82
C ILE A 911 -6.95 29.72 15.55
N ASP A 912 -7.00 30.07 16.84
CA ASP A 912 -5.84 30.27 17.72
C ASP A 912 -5.08 28.95 18.01
N ALA A 913 -5.78 27.82 17.95
CA ALA A 913 -5.24 26.47 18.17
C ALA A 913 -4.59 25.87 16.91
N GLY A 914 -4.82 26.38 15.72
CA GLY A 914 -4.18 25.92 14.49
C GLY A 914 -3.81 27.07 13.56
N PRO A 915 -4.72 27.56 12.68
CA PRO A 915 -4.43 28.52 11.62
C PRO A 915 -3.65 29.80 11.99
N ALA A 916 -3.70 30.25 13.24
CA ALA A 916 -2.98 31.45 13.71
C ALA A 916 -1.59 31.17 14.31
N LYS A 917 -1.15 29.91 14.42
CA LYS A 917 0.16 29.54 14.98
C LYS A 917 0.87 28.47 14.15
N PHE A 918 2.14 28.19 14.48
CA PHE A 918 2.93 27.17 13.79
C PHE A 918 2.73 25.80 14.45
N GLY A 919 2.07 24.89 13.73
CA GLY A 919 1.65 23.59 14.26
C GLY A 919 0.36 23.69 15.06
N THR A 920 -0.37 22.59 15.11
CA THR A 920 -1.71 22.52 15.69
C THR A 920 -1.65 22.19 17.18
N ASP A 921 -2.72 22.49 17.90
CA ASP A 921 -2.96 22.10 19.28
C ASP A 921 -3.92 20.92 19.30
N GLU A 922 -3.39 19.71 19.03
CA GLU A 922 -4.22 18.51 18.90
C GLU A 922 -5.01 18.22 20.19
N ALA A 923 -4.47 18.64 21.34
CA ALA A 923 -5.14 18.60 22.63
C ALA A 923 -6.37 19.52 22.68
N LYS A 924 -6.26 20.80 22.30
CA LYS A 924 -7.43 21.70 22.20
C LYS A 924 -8.43 21.23 21.15
N PHE A 925 -7.97 20.77 19.98
CA PHE A 925 -8.86 20.21 18.96
C PHE A 925 -9.66 19.03 19.53
N ASN A 926 -9.01 18.05 20.15
CA ASN A 926 -9.67 16.93 20.82
C ASN A 926 -10.68 17.42 21.88
N VAL A 927 -10.29 18.36 22.75
CA VAL A 927 -11.20 18.91 23.77
C VAL A 927 -12.44 19.56 23.14
N LEU A 928 -12.29 20.36 22.09
CA LEU A 928 -13.39 21.06 21.43
C LEU A 928 -14.30 20.11 20.66
N PHE A 929 -13.74 19.21 19.84
CA PHE A 929 -14.52 18.26 19.05
C PHE A 929 -15.20 17.16 19.87
N CYS A 930 -14.68 16.80 21.05
CA CYS A 930 -15.29 15.77 21.91
C CYS A 930 -16.25 16.32 22.99
N ASN A 931 -16.03 17.53 23.51
CA ASN A 931 -16.77 18.08 24.68
C ASN A 931 -17.74 19.22 24.31
N ARG A 932 -18.39 19.14 23.15
CA ARG A 932 -19.46 20.05 22.71
C ARG A 932 -20.59 19.24 22.10
N SER A 933 -21.83 19.70 22.25
CA SER A 933 -22.98 19.03 21.63
C SER A 933 -22.93 19.15 20.11
N ASP A 934 -23.61 18.24 19.41
CA ASP A 934 -23.63 18.25 17.95
C ASP A 934 -24.26 19.56 17.43
N SER A 935 -25.29 20.10 18.11
CA SER A 935 -25.87 21.42 17.83
C SER A 935 -24.88 22.57 18.06
N GLN A 936 -24.15 22.55 19.18
CA GLN A 936 -23.13 23.57 19.47
C GLN A 936 -21.96 23.51 18.47
N LEU A 937 -21.52 22.31 18.07
CA LEU A 937 -20.47 22.13 17.07
C LEU A 937 -20.89 22.66 15.69
N ARG A 938 -22.13 22.44 15.25
CA ARG A 938 -22.64 23.06 14.02
C ARG A 938 -22.60 24.60 14.09
N ALA A 939 -22.96 25.18 15.24
CA ALA A 939 -22.85 26.62 15.44
C ALA A 939 -21.39 27.10 15.38
N ILE A 940 -20.47 26.38 16.04
CA ILE A 940 -19.02 26.64 15.96
C ILE A 940 -18.54 26.59 14.51
N PHE A 941 -18.93 25.58 13.72
CA PHE A 941 -18.52 25.45 12.31
C PHE A 941 -19.05 26.61 11.44
N ASN A 942 -20.26 27.09 11.73
CA ASN A 942 -20.85 28.23 11.04
C ASN A 942 -20.14 29.56 11.39
N GLU A 943 -19.83 29.80 12.67
CA GLU A 943 -19.05 30.98 13.07
C GLU A 943 -17.61 30.91 12.58
N PHE A 944 -16.99 29.73 12.61
CA PHE A 944 -15.66 29.48 12.06
C PHE A 944 -15.57 29.82 10.57
N ALA A 945 -16.57 29.40 9.78
CA ALA A 945 -16.65 29.74 8.36
C ALA A 945 -16.83 31.24 8.11
N LYS A 946 -17.59 31.95 8.97
CA LYS A 946 -17.72 33.42 8.90
C LYS A 946 -16.41 34.15 9.21
N LEU A 947 -15.65 33.66 10.20
CA LEU A 947 -14.40 34.27 10.64
C LEU A 947 -13.23 34.02 9.68
N THR A 948 -13.17 32.85 9.06
CA THR A 948 -12.00 32.41 8.25
C THR A 948 -12.24 32.40 6.74
N GLY A 949 -13.50 32.33 6.30
CA GLY A 949 -13.84 32.06 4.90
C GLY A 949 -13.58 30.61 4.44
N LYS A 950 -13.27 29.69 5.36
CA LYS A 950 -12.96 28.27 5.10
C LYS A 950 -13.88 27.33 5.88
N SER A 951 -14.11 26.13 5.37
CA SER A 951 -14.81 25.10 6.16
C SER A 951 -13.94 24.53 7.29
N ILE A 952 -14.58 23.96 8.32
CA ILE A 952 -13.84 23.29 9.40
C ILE A 952 -13.18 22.00 8.88
N GLU A 953 -13.79 21.38 7.87
CA GLU A 953 -13.30 20.18 7.19
C GLU A 953 -11.98 20.45 6.44
N GLU A 954 -11.86 21.58 5.74
CA GLU A 954 -10.60 22.03 5.12
C GLU A 954 -9.50 22.20 6.17
N ILE A 955 -9.79 22.92 7.25
CA ILE A 955 -8.79 23.24 8.27
C ILE A 955 -8.36 21.99 9.04
N VAL A 956 -9.27 21.10 9.43
CA VAL A 956 -8.87 19.81 10.01
C VAL A 956 -8.05 18.98 9.01
N THR A 957 -8.31 19.09 7.70
CA THR A 957 -7.56 18.36 6.68
C THR A 957 -6.12 18.87 6.50
N SER A 958 -5.91 20.19 6.62
CA SER A 958 -4.58 20.82 6.51
C SER A 958 -3.78 20.80 7.82
N GLU A 959 -4.46 20.93 8.97
CA GLU A 959 -3.82 21.03 10.29
C GLU A 959 -3.52 19.64 10.90
N THR A 960 -4.32 18.62 10.59
CA THR A 960 -4.15 17.28 11.18
C THR A 960 -3.80 16.22 10.14
N SER A 961 -3.17 15.13 10.56
CA SER A 961 -2.78 14.03 9.66
C SER A 961 -3.11 12.65 10.25
N GLY A 962 -2.84 11.59 9.47
CA GLY A 962 -3.02 10.20 9.89
C GLY A 962 -4.43 9.88 10.41
N ASP A 963 -4.50 9.03 11.44
CA ASP A 963 -5.77 8.56 12.03
C ASP A 963 -6.43 9.59 12.95
N LEU A 964 -5.67 10.56 13.47
CA LEU A 964 -6.24 11.73 14.14
C LEU A 964 -7.13 12.52 13.17
N ARG A 965 -6.65 12.78 11.95
CA ARG A 965 -7.45 13.42 10.89
C ARG A 965 -8.69 12.59 10.55
N LYS A 966 -8.55 11.27 10.36
CA LYS A 966 -9.70 10.39 10.09
C LYS A 966 -10.74 10.48 11.22
N GLY A 967 -10.29 10.45 12.47
CA GLY A 967 -11.15 10.50 13.65
C GLY A 967 -11.90 11.82 13.78
N ILE A 968 -11.22 12.96 13.66
CA ILE A 968 -11.87 14.28 13.76
C ILE A 968 -12.82 14.50 12.58
N LEU A 969 -12.44 14.14 11.35
CA LEU A 969 -13.35 14.23 10.20
C LEU A 969 -14.58 13.33 10.34
N ALA A 970 -14.47 12.15 10.93
CA ALA A 970 -15.62 11.29 11.21
C ALA A 970 -16.57 11.90 12.26
N ILE A 971 -16.04 12.52 13.33
CA ILE A 971 -16.83 13.30 14.30
C ILE A 971 -17.56 14.43 13.55
N ILE A 972 -16.87 15.23 12.73
CA ILE A 972 -17.48 16.33 11.98
C ILE A 972 -18.60 15.82 11.06
N ARG A 973 -18.37 14.73 10.31
CA ARG A 973 -19.41 14.13 9.44
C ARG A 973 -20.60 13.60 10.22
N CYS A 974 -20.38 12.92 11.35
CA CYS A 974 -21.46 12.50 12.26
C CYS A 974 -22.26 13.69 12.79
N VAL A 975 -21.59 14.77 13.19
CA VAL A 975 -22.20 16.03 13.64
C VAL A 975 -23.02 16.67 12.52
N ARG A 976 -22.49 16.74 11.29
CA ARG A 976 -23.17 17.30 10.11
C ARG A 976 -24.43 16.48 9.76
N SER A 977 -24.30 15.17 9.60
CA SER A 977 -25.41 14.24 9.35
C SER A 977 -24.98 12.78 9.49
N ARG A 978 -25.40 12.11 10.58
CA ARG A 978 -25.20 10.66 10.80
C ARG A 978 -25.67 9.79 9.61
N PRO A 979 -26.86 10.00 9.00
CA PRO A 979 -27.28 9.23 7.84
C PRO A 979 -26.35 9.36 6.62
N VAL A 980 -25.83 10.57 6.35
CA VAL A 980 -24.85 10.81 5.27
C VAL A 980 -23.53 10.11 5.57
N PHE A 981 -23.03 10.21 6.81
CA PHE A 981 -21.81 9.51 7.24
C PHE A 981 -21.90 7.99 7.00
N PHE A 982 -22.99 7.35 7.42
CA PHE A 982 -23.17 5.91 7.18
C PHE A 982 -23.38 5.56 5.70
N ALA A 983 -24.04 6.42 4.92
CA ALA A 983 -24.15 6.23 3.48
C ALA A 983 -22.78 6.32 2.77
N GLU A 984 -21.90 7.23 3.17
CA GLU A 984 -20.51 7.28 2.68
C GLU A 984 -19.70 6.04 3.08
N GLN A 985 -19.87 5.55 4.32
CA GLN A 985 -19.21 4.33 4.78
C GLN A 985 -19.69 3.09 3.99
N LEU A 986 -20.99 2.96 3.75
CA LEU A 986 -21.56 1.89 2.92
C LEU A 986 -21.05 1.96 1.47
N ARG A 987 -21.00 3.15 0.87
CA ARG A 987 -20.41 3.36 -0.45
C ARG A 987 -18.96 2.90 -0.47
N THR A 988 -18.18 3.29 0.53
CA THR A 988 -16.75 2.93 0.64
C THR A 988 -16.56 1.43 0.84
N ALA A 989 -17.43 0.78 1.62
CA ALA A 989 -17.42 -0.67 1.83
C ALA A 989 -17.75 -1.48 0.56
N MET A 990 -18.50 -0.88 -0.37
CA MET A 990 -18.90 -1.48 -1.65
C MET A 990 -18.09 -0.96 -2.86
N LYS A 991 -16.99 -0.24 -2.63
CA LYS A 991 -16.18 0.36 -3.71
C LYS A 991 -14.87 -0.40 -3.91
N GLY A 992 -14.73 -1.01 -5.09
CA GLY A 992 -13.47 -1.56 -5.58
C GLY A 992 -13.60 -3.00 -6.04
N ALA A 993 -12.47 -3.71 -6.14
CA ALA A 993 -12.45 -5.14 -6.45
C ALA A 993 -12.77 -5.97 -5.18
N GLY A 994 -14.06 -5.98 -4.80
CA GLY A 994 -14.58 -6.70 -3.62
C GLY A 994 -15.25 -5.79 -2.59
N THR A 995 -15.87 -6.41 -1.59
CA THR A 995 -16.72 -5.78 -0.59
C THR A 995 -16.12 -5.92 0.80
N LYS A 996 -16.04 -4.84 1.60
CA LYS A 996 -15.72 -4.91 3.04
C LYS A 996 -16.94 -5.46 3.79
N GLU A 997 -17.14 -6.78 3.82
CA GLU A 997 -18.36 -7.37 4.37
C GLU A 997 -18.53 -7.16 5.88
N SER A 998 -17.44 -6.97 6.63
CA SER A 998 -17.50 -6.57 8.05
C SER A 998 -18.21 -5.23 8.23
N THR A 999 -17.76 -4.19 7.53
CA THR A 999 -18.36 -2.85 7.53
C THR A 999 -19.80 -2.89 7.02
N LEU A 1000 -20.06 -3.57 5.90
CA LEU A 1000 -21.41 -3.70 5.34
C LEU A 1000 -22.37 -4.36 6.33
N ASN A 1001 -21.99 -5.51 6.91
CA ASN A 1001 -22.82 -6.20 7.90
C ASN A 1001 -23.04 -5.36 9.15
N ARG A 1002 -21.97 -4.78 9.71
CA ARG A 1002 -22.05 -3.97 10.93
C ARG A 1002 -22.99 -2.79 10.77
N ILE A 1003 -22.87 -2.01 9.69
CA ILE A 1003 -23.73 -0.85 9.47
C ILE A 1003 -25.18 -1.29 9.24
N LEU A 1004 -25.43 -2.26 8.36
CA LEU A 1004 -26.82 -2.67 8.08
C LEU A 1004 -27.51 -3.24 9.33
N ILE A 1005 -26.82 -4.00 10.18
CA ILE A 1005 -27.41 -4.53 11.44
C ILE A 1005 -27.58 -3.42 12.49
N THR A 1006 -26.55 -2.61 12.75
CA THR A 1006 -26.58 -1.61 13.84
C THR A 1006 -27.49 -0.41 13.52
N ARG A 1007 -27.85 -0.20 12.25
CA ARG A 1007 -28.76 0.87 11.81
C ARG A 1007 -30.15 0.40 11.41
N SER A 1008 -30.39 -0.91 11.16
CA SER A 1008 -31.71 -1.42 10.73
C SER A 1008 -32.86 -1.14 11.68
N GLU A 1009 -32.58 -0.86 12.95
CA GLU A 1009 -33.57 -0.55 13.98
C GLU A 1009 -33.46 0.91 14.47
N VAL A 1010 -32.72 1.77 13.74
CA VAL A 1010 -32.49 3.19 14.09
C VAL A 1010 -32.88 4.14 12.95
N ASP A 1011 -32.07 4.23 11.89
CA ASP A 1011 -32.20 5.24 10.83
C ASP A 1011 -31.84 4.72 9.43
N LEU A 1012 -31.88 3.40 9.20
CA LEU A 1012 -31.49 2.82 7.91
C LEU A 1012 -32.38 3.30 6.74
N VAL A 1013 -33.61 3.76 7.00
CA VAL A 1013 -34.43 4.44 5.98
C VAL A 1013 -33.77 5.77 5.55
N GLN A 1014 -33.37 6.62 6.50
CA GLN A 1014 -32.69 7.89 6.19
C GLN A 1014 -31.30 7.67 5.57
N ILE A 1015 -30.60 6.58 5.94
CA ILE A 1015 -29.33 6.19 5.31
C ILE A 1015 -29.56 5.80 3.85
N LYS A 1016 -30.61 5.04 3.52
CA LYS A 1016 -30.97 4.71 2.12
C LYS A 1016 -31.25 5.99 1.31
N GLU A 1017 -32.00 6.94 1.87
CA GLU A 1017 -32.28 8.23 1.22
C GLU A 1017 -31.02 9.10 1.04
N ALA A 1018 -30.12 9.10 2.02
CA ALA A 1018 -28.83 9.78 1.92
C ALA A 1018 -27.95 9.13 0.86
N PHE A 1019 -27.85 7.80 0.83
CA PHE A 1019 -27.13 7.02 -0.18
C PHE A 1019 -27.65 7.31 -1.58
N LYS A 1020 -28.98 7.29 -1.77
CA LYS A 1020 -29.61 7.63 -3.05
C LYS A 1020 -29.25 9.03 -3.53
N ARG A 1021 -29.25 10.02 -2.64
CA ARG A 1021 -28.83 11.41 -2.98
C ARG A 1021 -27.33 11.53 -3.30
N LEU A 1022 -26.46 10.80 -2.60
CA LEU A 1022 -25.01 10.85 -2.81
C LEU A 1022 -24.54 10.11 -4.08
N ILE A 1023 -25.23 9.02 -4.45
CA ILE A 1023 -24.77 8.06 -5.48
C ILE A 1023 -25.66 8.08 -6.73
N ASN A 1024 -26.86 8.65 -6.65
CA ASN A 1024 -27.91 8.55 -7.67
C ASN A 1024 -28.28 7.10 -8.04
N ARG A 1025 -28.17 6.18 -7.06
CA ARG A 1025 -28.56 4.76 -7.12
C ARG A 1025 -29.11 4.31 -5.78
N ASP A 1026 -30.04 3.36 -5.79
CA ASP A 1026 -30.60 2.77 -4.57
C ASP A 1026 -29.61 1.83 -3.87
N LEU A 1027 -29.58 1.85 -2.53
CA LEU A 1027 -28.65 1.05 -1.73
C LEU A 1027 -28.85 -0.46 -1.95
N GLU A 1028 -30.09 -0.89 -2.13
CA GLU A 1028 -30.48 -2.26 -2.45
C GLU A 1028 -29.94 -2.74 -3.80
N ARG A 1029 -29.83 -1.82 -4.78
CA ARG A 1029 -29.28 -2.13 -6.09
C ARG A 1029 -27.78 -2.38 -5.99
N ASP A 1030 -27.05 -1.53 -5.28
CA ASP A 1030 -25.60 -1.63 -5.09
C ASP A 1030 -25.25 -2.85 -4.22
N VAL A 1031 -25.94 -3.05 -3.08
CA VAL A 1031 -25.79 -4.29 -2.29
C VAL A 1031 -26.16 -5.51 -3.13
N GLY A 1032 -27.15 -5.39 -4.02
CA GLY A 1032 -27.55 -6.43 -4.95
C GLY A 1032 -26.55 -6.73 -6.06
N SER A 1033 -25.65 -5.83 -6.45
CA SER A 1033 -24.55 -6.10 -7.39
C SER A 1033 -23.30 -6.63 -6.68
N GLU A 1034 -22.97 -6.08 -5.51
CA GLU A 1034 -21.74 -6.39 -4.77
C GLU A 1034 -21.81 -7.65 -3.90
N THR A 1035 -22.95 -8.34 -3.86
CA THR A 1035 -23.15 -9.56 -3.07
C THR A 1035 -23.90 -10.64 -3.86
N SER A 1036 -23.81 -11.90 -3.40
CA SER A 1036 -24.45 -13.04 -4.07
C SER A 1036 -24.99 -14.08 -3.07
N GLY A 1037 -25.70 -15.10 -3.57
CA GLY A 1037 -26.23 -16.21 -2.77
C GLY A 1037 -27.21 -15.77 -1.67
N ASP A 1038 -27.28 -16.57 -0.61
CA ASP A 1038 -28.16 -16.32 0.55
C ASP A 1038 -27.68 -15.16 1.43
N TYR A 1039 -26.38 -14.83 1.35
CA TYR A 1039 -25.82 -13.59 1.92
C TYR A 1039 -26.51 -12.35 1.33
N LYS A 1040 -26.58 -12.24 -0.01
CA LYS A 1040 -27.35 -11.18 -0.69
C LYS A 1040 -28.81 -11.14 -0.25
N LYS A 1041 -29.48 -12.30 -0.24
CA LYS A 1041 -30.91 -12.38 0.11
C LYS A 1041 -31.18 -11.84 1.52
N LEU A 1042 -30.35 -12.20 2.51
CA LEU A 1042 -30.50 -11.70 3.88
C LEU A 1042 -30.23 -10.19 4.01
N LEU A 1043 -29.22 -9.66 3.32
CA LEU A 1043 -28.95 -8.22 3.31
C LEU A 1043 -30.10 -7.42 2.68
N LEU A 1044 -30.66 -7.91 1.57
CA LEU A 1044 -31.84 -7.30 0.93
C LEU A 1044 -33.07 -7.40 1.82
N GLU A 1045 -33.27 -8.51 2.55
CA GLU A 1045 -34.36 -8.63 3.51
C GLU A 1045 -34.18 -7.66 4.69
N ILE A 1046 -32.95 -7.37 5.14
CA ILE A 1046 -32.68 -6.33 6.16
C ILE A 1046 -32.96 -4.91 5.62
N LEU A 1047 -32.64 -4.65 4.35
CA LEU A 1047 -32.84 -3.34 3.69
C LEU A 1047 -34.29 -3.03 3.29
N LYS A 1048 -35.13 -4.06 3.21
CA LYS A 1048 -36.53 -4.00 2.81
C LYS A 1048 -37.31 -2.95 3.61
N ASP A 1049 -38.09 -2.12 2.90
CA ASP A 1049 -38.82 -1.00 3.51
C ASP A 1049 -39.85 -1.49 4.54
N PRO A 1050 -40.07 -0.75 5.65
CA PRO A 1050 -41.05 -1.12 6.68
C PRO A 1050 -42.48 -1.33 6.15
N SER A 1051 -42.85 -0.65 5.06
CA SER A 1051 -44.17 -0.77 4.40
C SER A 1051 -44.35 -2.05 3.57
N GLN A 1052 -43.29 -2.85 3.40
CA GLN A 1052 -43.27 -4.09 2.61
C GLN A 1052 -43.17 -5.36 3.48
N ARG A 1053 -43.36 -5.26 4.80
CA ARG A 1053 -43.19 -6.34 5.78
C ARG A 1053 -44.50 -6.83 6.38
#